data_AF-W7B6T8-F1
#
_entry.id   AF-W7B6T8-F1
#
_cell.length_a   1.000
_cell.length_b   1.000
_cell.length_c   1.000
_cell.angle_alpha   90.00
_cell.angle_beta   90.00
_cell.angle_gamma   90.00
#
_symmetry.space_group_name_H-M   'P 1'
#
loop_
_entity.id
_entity.type
_entity.pdbx_description
1 polymer ?
#
loop_
_entity_poly.entity_id
_entity_poly.type
_entity_poly.pdbx_seq_one_letter_code
_entity_poly.pdbx_strand_id
1 'polypeptide(L)'
;MKKLKMAVFLVILLAITCVSFSMQANADEIKTMKLYKLENPTWLNNAGLGKGIGHDKQDLGIILPANVELEIRQVNPKFTENLGMALLNDDSRTEKNVSITSSWTKVSHTFTTVPFIYTTFGSEAPIIEFKLTNAMKALPNYMQGDAEADFFKDWDSTDAEFALIKSRYFQILVSEKDKAYMKKMPHFKTISELCDYYTHAFEKYNELAGLSFTPENPTDKNIPNKYFMKADKSSVGSNYAYYGGSHTAASGDTVEPFLSTSLLALHEIGHGYQGAFNDGSFTTNEVWNMLYAWTYNNSVWKKDTSEAGIAAAKSAQKFKDDTMDEWWHTTDKKPVNDWGDYPKQEYLLLFLEKSGDKGLTTFNQEYRKLANTKGFVANEHYLLDLVSKYFGQASGFDFTPVIQTSGGVMSKVQQEENRAKGYTAVAPLVELVPASKLETIQNLLGLKSYLNFVDTEQLAKSGLSGTATIHLDIDDLAQVKGQYLTIKNGKKEVKKVEITGKDISLGTLPNGIYTIDAPTGKTAKYSLDNYYLRVKETTNECTIKYTPKTMGSIVNQTIQFLGIGDGQFSSATVKLDQGKLAVTTNSTTPHDYFADVVYAKLEVLDTNGAVVYTKSMTGKNNVVDKAEIDIKAGYKLRIYHAEPGRLKVNGANIVDTSKQINTFIITNKGLVNESLKNNPEENLITKINEEAAKIQANTSIANAANSEMKDDVWLAIQQLSEPTKTQLLEKYAELIPEIEVAEEMEEPYLSISITAPSKLSLAKDSFSGKYGADIVAVKLLAEGRIVQVATLNPINHTYTFSDLISKRIRFTDTVSIIGYDARGSEMHQLELEITQ
;
A
#
# COMPACT_ATOMS: atom_id res chain seq x y z
N MET A 1 -10.09 -40.19 -10.37
CA MET A 1 -8.78 -39.66 -9.92
C MET A 1 -8.85 -38.58 -8.82
N LYS A 2 -9.90 -37.74 -8.70
CA LYS A 2 -10.02 -36.74 -7.61
C LYS A 2 -10.31 -37.32 -6.21
N LYS A 3 -11.05 -38.44 -6.10
CA LYS A 3 -11.35 -39.08 -4.79
C LYS A 3 -10.18 -39.86 -4.17
N LEU A 4 -9.21 -40.29 -5.00
CA LEU A 4 -8.05 -41.08 -4.51
C LEU A 4 -6.93 -40.18 -3.95
N LYS A 5 -6.84 -38.92 -4.36
CA LYS A 5 -5.83 -37.96 -3.86
C LYS A 5 -6.18 -37.38 -2.48
N MET A 6 -7.46 -37.30 -2.13
CA MET A 6 -7.91 -36.86 -0.81
C MET A 6 -7.65 -37.92 0.27
N ALA A 7 -7.71 -39.21 -0.11
CA ALA A 7 -7.36 -40.32 0.78
C ALA A 7 -5.85 -40.37 1.09
N VAL A 8 -4.98 -40.05 0.12
CA VAL A 8 -3.52 -40.13 0.31
C VAL A 8 -2.98 -39.00 1.19
N PHE A 9 -3.63 -37.82 1.22
CA PHE A 9 -3.24 -36.74 2.14
C PHE A 9 -3.79 -36.97 3.57
N LEU A 10 -4.94 -37.64 3.70
CA LEU A 10 -5.45 -38.11 5.00
C LEU A 10 -4.49 -39.14 5.63
N VAL A 11 -3.95 -40.06 4.82
CA VAL A 11 -3.09 -41.17 5.29
C VAL A 11 -1.72 -40.72 5.81
N ILE A 12 -1.22 -39.53 5.45
CA ILE A 12 0.07 -39.01 5.97
C ILE A 12 -0.09 -38.31 7.35
N LEU A 13 -1.31 -37.91 7.73
CA LEU A 13 -1.64 -37.45 9.10
C LEU A 13 -2.28 -38.52 9.99
N LEU A 14 -2.65 -39.68 9.43
CA LEU A 14 -3.38 -40.77 10.11
C LEU A 14 -2.48 -41.82 10.81
N ALA A 15 -1.29 -41.43 11.26
CA ALA A 15 -0.55 -42.21 12.25
C ALA A 15 -0.83 -41.66 13.66
N ILE A 16 -2.11 -41.57 14.03
CA ILE A 16 -2.51 -41.41 15.42
C ILE A 16 -2.25 -42.76 16.08
N THR A 17 -1.20 -42.82 16.90
CA THR A 17 -1.05 -43.89 17.86
C THR A 17 -2.25 -43.83 18.81
N CYS A 18 -3.21 -44.74 18.64
CA CYS A 18 -4.09 -45.12 19.74
C CYS A 18 -3.20 -45.69 20.84
N VAL A 19 -2.84 -44.86 21.82
CA VAL A 19 -2.33 -45.38 23.09
C VAL A 19 -3.52 -46.01 23.78
N SER A 20 -3.68 -47.32 23.65
CA SER A 20 -4.62 -48.08 24.47
C SER A 20 -4.20 -47.95 25.93
N PHE A 21 -4.92 -47.14 26.72
CA PHE A 21 -4.74 -47.02 28.16
C PHE A 21 -5.37 -48.24 28.83
N SER A 22 -4.57 -49.27 29.11
CA SER A 22 -4.88 -50.25 30.13
C SER A 22 -3.91 -50.04 31.28
N MET A 23 -4.32 -49.27 32.30
CA MET A 23 -3.56 -49.19 33.55
C MET A 23 -3.76 -50.51 34.32
N GLN A 24 -2.86 -51.48 34.10
CA GLN A 24 -2.61 -52.55 35.06
C GLN A 24 -1.45 -52.12 35.96
N ALA A 25 -1.67 -52.23 37.27
CA ALA A 25 -0.66 -51.90 38.28
C ALA A 25 0.60 -52.77 38.11
N ASN A 26 1.73 -52.17 37.70
CA ASN A 26 3.12 -52.52 38.04
C ASN A 26 4.12 -51.64 37.26
N ALA A 27 5.09 -51.03 37.98
CA ALA A 27 6.26 -50.25 37.53
C ALA A 27 6.03 -48.99 36.66
N ASP A 28 6.90 -47.98 36.82
CA ASP A 28 6.93 -46.79 35.96
C ASP A 28 7.10 -47.21 34.49
N GLU A 29 6.17 -46.81 33.63
CA GLU A 29 6.20 -47.17 32.21
C GLU A 29 6.91 -46.08 31.40
N ILE A 30 7.97 -46.42 30.66
CA ILE A 30 8.58 -45.49 29.71
C ILE A 30 7.77 -45.51 28.42
N LYS A 31 7.17 -44.36 28.07
CA LYS A 31 6.50 -44.14 26.77
C LYS A 31 7.44 -43.43 25.82
N THR A 32 7.52 -43.93 24.59
CA THR A 32 8.22 -43.27 23.48
C THR A 32 7.18 -42.64 22.55
N MET A 33 7.35 -41.36 22.23
CA MET A 33 6.47 -40.63 21.32
C MET A 33 7.30 -39.98 20.21
N LYS A 34 6.95 -40.27 18.95
CA LYS A 34 7.47 -39.56 17.79
C LYS A 34 6.56 -38.37 17.51
N LEU A 35 7.12 -37.18 17.61
CA LEU A 35 6.40 -35.94 17.37
C LEU A 35 6.40 -35.61 15.88
N TYR A 36 5.39 -34.89 15.40
CA TYR A 36 5.42 -34.31 14.07
C TYR A 36 6.11 -32.93 14.09
N LYS A 37 6.50 -32.50 12.89
CA LYS A 37 7.06 -31.17 12.62
C LYS A 37 6.28 -30.52 11.49
N LEU A 38 6.36 -29.20 11.40
CA LEU A 38 5.77 -28.41 10.33
C LEU A 38 6.88 -27.78 9.47
N GLU A 39 6.52 -27.32 8.29
CA GLU A 39 7.41 -26.51 7.46
C GLU A 39 7.42 -25.08 7.99
N ASN A 40 8.61 -24.46 8.09
CA ASN A 40 8.72 -23.06 8.50
C ASN A 40 8.09 -22.13 7.44
N PRO A 41 6.96 -21.47 7.74
CA PRO A 41 6.21 -20.68 6.77
C PRO A 41 6.77 -19.26 6.63
N THR A 42 8.02 -19.12 6.18
CA THR A 42 8.69 -17.80 6.08
C THR A 42 7.88 -16.79 5.26
N TRP A 43 7.12 -17.25 4.26
CA TRP A 43 6.27 -16.40 3.45
C TRP A 43 5.07 -15.80 4.17
N LEU A 44 4.53 -16.49 5.19
CA LEU A 44 3.49 -15.94 6.07
C LEU A 44 4.10 -14.94 7.05
N ASN A 45 5.24 -15.31 7.65
CA ASN A 45 5.94 -14.46 8.62
C ASN A 45 6.37 -13.11 8.00
N ASN A 46 6.93 -13.13 6.78
CA ASN A 46 7.33 -11.91 6.07
C ASN A 46 6.15 -10.96 5.81
N ALA A 47 4.94 -11.50 5.62
CA ALA A 47 3.73 -10.71 5.45
C ALA A 47 3.04 -10.33 6.78
N GLY A 48 3.57 -10.79 7.92
CA GLY A 48 3.00 -10.55 9.24
C GLY A 48 1.83 -11.47 9.61
N LEU A 49 1.54 -12.51 8.83
CA LEU A 49 0.43 -13.43 9.11
C LEU A 49 0.82 -14.44 10.20
N GLY A 50 0.36 -14.20 11.42
CA GLY A 50 0.63 -15.09 12.56
C GLY A 50 -0.05 -16.45 12.44
N LYS A 51 -1.29 -16.49 11.96
CA LYS A 51 -2.15 -17.65 11.62
C LYS A 51 -2.04 -18.84 12.58
N GLY A 52 -1.84 -18.63 13.88
CA GLY A 52 -1.62 -19.70 14.86
C GLY A 52 -0.32 -20.50 14.65
N ILE A 53 0.69 -19.96 13.98
CA ILE A 53 1.99 -20.62 13.73
C ILE A 53 2.63 -21.04 15.05
N GLY A 54 2.69 -20.15 16.04
CA GLY A 54 3.20 -20.47 17.38
C GLY A 54 2.22 -21.24 18.27
N HIS A 55 1.02 -21.54 17.79
CA HIS A 55 -0.02 -22.21 18.58
C HIS A 55 0.09 -23.72 18.55
N ASP A 56 0.57 -24.31 17.45
CA ASP A 56 0.54 -25.76 17.27
C ASP A 56 1.42 -26.48 18.31
N LYS A 57 0.81 -27.43 19.01
CA LYS A 57 1.39 -28.19 20.12
C LYS A 57 0.91 -29.64 20.11
N GLN A 58 1.65 -30.52 20.75
CA GLN A 58 1.40 -31.96 20.83
C GLN A 58 1.26 -32.38 22.29
N ASP A 59 0.10 -32.90 22.67
CA ASP A 59 -0.19 -33.34 24.05
C ASP A 59 0.51 -34.65 24.39
N LEU A 60 0.92 -34.81 25.66
CA LEU A 60 1.45 -36.09 26.17
C LEU A 60 0.34 -37.08 26.56
N GLY A 61 -0.93 -36.70 26.46
CA GLY A 61 -2.09 -37.51 26.86
C GLY A 61 -2.26 -37.66 28.38
N ILE A 62 -1.64 -36.79 29.18
CA ILE A 62 -1.68 -36.85 30.64
C ILE A 62 -2.00 -35.51 31.28
N ILE A 63 -2.60 -35.57 32.46
CA ILE A 63 -2.65 -34.48 33.43
C ILE A 63 -1.59 -34.76 34.48
N LEU A 64 -0.74 -33.77 34.73
CA LEU A 64 0.29 -33.78 35.76
C LEU A 64 -0.24 -33.06 37.01
N PRO A 65 -0.56 -33.77 38.10
CA PRO A 65 -1.05 -33.13 39.32
C PRO A 65 0.01 -32.26 39.99
N ALA A 66 -0.44 -31.33 40.84
CA ALA A 66 0.44 -30.47 41.61
C ALA A 66 1.52 -31.25 42.36
N ASN A 67 2.78 -30.81 42.20
CA ASN A 67 3.99 -31.34 42.81
C ASN A 67 4.38 -32.77 42.38
N VAL A 68 3.72 -33.36 41.38
CA VAL A 68 4.14 -34.63 40.78
C VAL A 68 5.26 -34.38 39.76
N GLU A 69 6.27 -35.25 39.74
CA GLU A 69 7.39 -35.17 38.80
C GLU A 69 7.12 -35.96 37.52
N LEU A 70 7.35 -35.33 36.37
CA LEU A 70 7.47 -35.95 35.05
C LEU A 70 8.95 -36.04 34.69
N GLU A 71 9.45 -37.25 34.48
CA GLU A 71 10.76 -37.45 33.86
C GLU A 71 10.59 -37.57 32.34
N ILE A 72 11.32 -36.74 31.58
CA ILE A 72 11.24 -36.68 30.12
C ILE A 72 12.60 -36.39 29.49
N ARG A 73 12.86 -36.94 28.30
CA ARG A 73 14.04 -36.65 27.47
C ARG A 73 13.72 -36.71 25.98
N GLN A 74 14.54 -36.06 25.18
CA GLN A 74 14.57 -36.18 23.73
C GLN A 74 15.60 -37.26 23.33
N VAL A 75 15.27 -38.14 22.38
CA VAL A 75 16.12 -39.29 22.02
C VAL A 75 16.46 -39.39 20.53
N ASN A 76 15.95 -38.49 19.67
CA ASN A 76 16.37 -38.50 18.26
C ASN A 76 17.73 -37.78 18.11
N PRO A 77 18.83 -38.49 17.84
CA PRO A 77 20.16 -37.87 17.76
C PRO A 77 20.34 -36.93 16.57
N LYS A 78 19.44 -36.98 15.58
CA LYS A 78 19.47 -36.08 14.42
C LYS A 78 18.82 -34.72 14.68
N PHE A 79 18.01 -34.62 15.73
CA PHE A 79 17.36 -33.37 16.09
C PHE A 79 18.27 -32.61 17.05
N THR A 80 18.75 -31.44 16.62
CA THR A 80 19.72 -30.61 17.34
C THR A 80 19.14 -29.26 17.80
N GLU A 81 17.89 -28.99 17.47
CA GLU A 81 17.18 -27.76 17.84
C GLU A 81 16.69 -27.81 19.30
N ASN A 82 16.25 -26.67 19.84
CA ASN A 82 15.65 -26.61 21.16
C ASN A 82 14.22 -27.16 21.12
N LEU A 83 13.90 -28.10 22.01
CA LEU A 83 12.54 -28.62 22.18
C LEU A 83 11.90 -27.98 23.42
N GLY A 84 10.90 -27.12 23.22
CA GLY A 84 10.14 -26.53 24.31
C GLY A 84 8.93 -27.39 24.70
N MET A 85 8.61 -27.43 25.98
CA MET A 85 7.37 -27.96 26.53
C MET A 85 6.68 -26.90 27.38
N ALA A 86 5.38 -26.74 27.19
CA ALA A 86 4.52 -25.92 28.02
C ALA A 86 3.73 -26.80 28.99
N LEU A 87 3.75 -26.44 30.26
CA LEU A 87 2.83 -26.91 31.28
C LEU A 87 1.69 -25.90 31.34
N LEU A 88 0.57 -26.22 30.69
CA LEU A 88 -0.59 -25.33 30.54
C LEU A 88 -1.74 -25.72 31.48
N ASN A 89 -2.58 -24.76 31.83
CA ASN A 89 -3.85 -24.96 32.55
C ASN A 89 -4.83 -23.84 32.17
N ASP A 90 -5.74 -23.40 33.02
CA ASP A 90 -6.72 -22.34 32.75
C ASP A 90 -6.27 -20.94 33.23
N ASP A 91 -5.01 -20.75 33.65
CA ASP A 91 -4.50 -19.48 34.18
C ASP A 91 -3.02 -19.28 33.85
N SER A 92 -2.71 -18.30 32.99
CA SER A 92 -1.35 -18.01 32.52
C SER A 92 -0.35 -17.68 33.63
N ARG A 93 -0.80 -17.23 34.81
CA ARG A 93 0.08 -16.98 35.98
C ARG A 93 0.53 -18.26 36.67
N THR A 94 -0.11 -19.38 36.35
CA THR A 94 0.16 -20.70 36.94
C THR A 94 0.68 -21.69 35.89
N GLU A 95 1.20 -21.19 34.78
CA GLU A 95 1.78 -21.98 33.71
C GLU A 95 3.31 -21.87 33.70
N LYS A 96 3.96 -22.84 33.08
CA LYS A 96 5.43 -22.91 33.03
C LYS A 96 5.93 -23.46 31.70
N ASN A 97 6.94 -22.82 31.12
CA ASN A 97 7.67 -23.34 29.98
C ASN A 97 8.98 -23.99 30.44
N VAL A 98 9.34 -25.13 29.83
CA VAL A 98 10.59 -25.85 30.10
C VAL A 98 11.23 -26.31 28.80
N SER A 99 12.55 -26.45 28.80
CA SER A 99 13.30 -27.03 27.68
C SER A 99 13.55 -28.51 27.94
N ILE A 100 13.34 -29.33 26.91
CA ILE A 100 13.61 -30.77 26.92
C ILE A 100 14.98 -31.02 26.28
N THR A 101 15.84 -31.76 26.97
CA THR A 101 17.20 -32.08 26.52
C THR A 101 17.33 -33.57 26.20
N SER A 102 18.51 -33.98 25.73
CA SER A 102 18.83 -35.40 25.52
C SER A 102 19.00 -36.22 26.81
N SER A 103 19.10 -35.54 27.96
CA SER A 103 19.21 -36.17 29.28
C SER A 103 17.86 -36.22 29.98
N TRP A 104 17.66 -37.23 30.84
CA TRP A 104 16.48 -37.32 31.69
C TRP A 104 16.35 -36.04 32.52
N THR A 105 15.25 -35.32 32.29
CA THR A 105 14.94 -34.06 32.94
C THR A 105 13.68 -34.26 33.79
N LYS A 106 13.76 -33.89 35.07
CA LYS A 106 12.61 -33.89 35.98
C LYS A 106 11.88 -32.56 35.88
N VAL A 107 10.58 -32.61 35.63
CA VAL A 107 9.72 -31.46 35.46
C VAL A 107 8.52 -31.58 36.39
N SER A 108 8.25 -30.53 37.15
CA SER A 108 7.06 -30.44 38.02
C SER A 108 6.55 -29.00 38.09
N HIS A 109 5.33 -28.86 38.61
CA HIS A 109 4.65 -27.59 38.85
C HIS A 109 3.83 -27.64 40.14
N THR A 110 3.66 -26.50 40.82
CA THR A 110 2.87 -26.43 42.08
C THR A 110 1.36 -26.45 41.85
N PHE A 111 0.93 -26.38 40.59
CA PHE A 111 -0.47 -26.44 40.16
C PHE A 111 -0.63 -27.61 39.18
N THR A 112 -1.83 -28.20 39.16
CA THR A 112 -2.20 -29.20 38.17
C THR A 112 -2.13 -28.61 36.77
N THR A 113 -1.58 -29.38 35.82
CA THR A 113 -1.25 -28.89 34.48
C THR A 113 -1.29 -30.00 33.44
N VAL A 114 -1.43 -29.63 32.18
CA VAL A 114 -1.36 -30.52 31.02
C VAL A 114 -0.07 -30.22 30.25
N PRO A 115 0.85 -31.20 30.11
CA PRO A 115 2.08 -31.02 29.34
C PRO A 115 1.84 -31.07 27.82
N PHE A 116 2.37 -30.06 27.12
CA PHE A 116 2.30 -29.91 25.67
C PHE A 116 3.68 -29.62 25.08
N ILE A 117 4.11 -30.38 24.08
CA ILE A 117 5.34 -30.10 23.34
C ILE A 117 5.04 -29.10 22.22
N TYR A 118 5.82 -28.03 22.12
CA TYR A 118 5.73 -27.10 20.99
C TYR A 118 6.14 -27.80 19.70
N THR A 119 5.32 -27.66 18.66
CA THR A 119 5.65 -28.23 17.35
C THR A 119 6.83 -27.48 16.72
N THR A 120 7.79 -28.24 16.20
CA THR A 120 9.02 -27.71 15.62
C THR A 120 8.90 -27.51 14.11
N PHE A 121 9.74 -26.63 13.56
CA PHE A 121 9.75 -26.28 12.13
C PHE A 121 10.98 -26.77 11.35
N GLY A 122 11.78 -27.62 12.00
CA GLY A 122 13.09 -28.08 11.57
C GLY A 122 13.14 -29.14 10.47
N SER A 123 14.34 -29.59 10.12
CA SER A 123 14.53 -30.70 9.17
C SER A 123 14.25 -32.07 9.79
N GLU A 124 14.33 -32.21 11.11
CA GLU A 124 14.20 -33.48 11.82
C GLU A 124 13.05 -33.44 12.83
N ALA A 125 12.34 -34.57 12.97
CA ALA A 125 11.24 -34.69 13.91
C ALA A 125 11.77 -35.15 15.28
N PRO A 126 11.41 -34.49 16.40
CA PRO A 126 11.84 -34.96 17.71
C PRO A 126 11.17 -36.29 18.07
N ILE A 127 11.92 -37.13 18.78
CA ILE A 127 11.38 -38.32 19.46
C ILE A 127 11.63 -38.09 20.93
N ILE A 128 10.61 -38.25 21.76
CA ILE A 128 10.72 -38.10 23.21
C ILE A 128 10.45 -39.42 23.91
N GLU A 129 11.03 -39.57 25.10
CA GLU A 129 10.70 -40.60 26.06
C GLU A 129 10.29 -39.94 27.37
N PHE A 130 9.23 -40.44 28.00
CA PHE A 130 8.78 -39.95 29.29
C PHE A 130 8.25 -41.08 30.17
N LYS A 131 8.38 -40.93 31.50
CA LYS A 131 7.92 -41.92 32.47
C LYS A 131 6.49 -41.63 32.91
N LEU A 132 5.60 -42.60 32.69
CA LEU A 132 4.26 -42.62 33.27
C LEU A 132 4.29 -43.28 34.64
N THR A 133 3.59 -42.66 35.59
CA THR A 133 3.41 -43.20 36.94
C THR A 133 1.93 -43.21 37.29
N ASN A 134 1.54 -43.99 38.30
CA ASN A 134 0.17 -44.03 38.79
C ASN A 134 -0.27 -42.73 39.49
N ALA A 135 0.65 -41.79 39.71
CA ALA A 135 0.34 -40.47 40.26
C ALA A 135 -0.21 -39.50 39.20
N MET A 136 -0.14 -39.84 37.92
CA MET A 136 -0.63 -39.02 36.81
C MET A 136 -2.01 -39.52 36.37
N LYS A 137 -2.86 -38.61 35.88
CA LYS A 137 -4.16 -38.98 35.29
C LYS A 137 -4.06 -38.99 33.77
N ALA A 138 -4.82 -39.86 33.11
CA ALA A 138 -5.03 -39.74 31.68
C ALA A 138 -5.79 -38.44 31.37
N LEU A 139 -5.46 -37.78 30.26
CA LEU A 139 -6.19 -36.62 29.76
C LEU A 139 -7.34 -37.10 28.87
N PRO A 140 -8.62 -36.92 29.26
CA PRO A 140 -9.75 -37.18 28.37
C PRO A 140 -9.60 -36.36 27.10
N ASN A 141 -9.73 -37.03 25.96
CA ASN A 141 -9.47 -36.43 24.65
C ASN A 141 -10.60 -36.74 23.68
N TYR A 142 -11.08 -35.71 22.99
CA TYR A 142 -12.03 -35.83 21.90
C TYR A 142 -11.36 -35.38 20.59
N MET A 143 -11.10 -36.30 19.67
CA MET A 143 -10.80 -35.96 18.29
C MET A 143 -12.10 -35.87 17.48
N GLN A 144 -12.21 -34.89 16.58
CA GLN A 144 -13.35 -34.79 15.67
C GLN A 144 -13.61 -36.12 14.95
N GLY A 145 -14.83 -36.65 15.14
CA GLY A 145 -15.24 -37.97 14.64
C GLY A 145 -15.32 -39.06 15.70
N ASP A 146 -14.79 -38.82 16.91
CA ASP A 146 -14.90 -39.74 18.03
C ASP A 146 -16.34 -39.84 18.57
N ALA A 147 -16.62 -40.92 19.28
CA ALA A 147 -17.88 -41.12 19.98
C ALA A 147 -17.95 -40.23 21.23
N GLU A 148 -18.78 -39.19 21.18
CA GLU A 148 -18.93 -38.21 22.26
C GLU A 148 -19.34 -38.84 23.61
N ALA A 149 -20.17 -39.89 23.58
CA ALA A 149 -20.58 -40.60 24.78
C ALA A 149 -19.39 -41.28 25.49
N ASP A 150 -18.43 -41.82 24.74
CA ASP A 150 -17.24 -42.45 25.31
C ASP A 150 -16.31 -41.40 25.92
N PHE A 151 -16.15 -40.25 25.26
CA PHE A 151 -15.38 -39.12 25.80
C PHE A 151 -15.93 -38.62 27.14
N PHE A 152 -17.25 -38.36 27.23
CA PHE A 152 -17.82 -37.90 28.50
C PHE A 152 -17.83 -38.99 29.56
N LYS A 153 -18.02 -40.26 29.18
CA LYS A 153 -17.92 -41.39 30.12
C LYS A 153 -16.51 -41.48 30.70
N ASP A 154 -15.48 -41.35 29.87
CA ASP A 154 -14.08 -41.34 30.31
C ASP A 154 -13.81 -40.18 31.26
N TRP A 155 -14.21 -38.96 30.88
CA TRP A 155 -14.03 -37.76 31.72
C TRP A 155 -14.78 -37.83 33.05
N ASP A 156 -16.00 -38.36 33.06
CA ASP A 156 -16.76 -38.57 34.30
C ASP A 156 -16.16 -39.67 35.18
N SER A 157 -15.62 -40.73 34.58
CA SER A 157 -15.05 -41.86 35.34
C SER A 157 -13.69 -41.56 35.95
N THR A 158 -12.92 -40.66 35.34
CA THR A 158 -11.57 -40.29 35.77
C THR A 158 -11.53 -39.09 36.70
N ASP A 159 -12.63 -38.33 36.79
CA ASP A 159 -12.70 -37.06 37.52
C ASP A 159 -11.50 -36.15 37.20
N ALA A 160 -11.23 -36.03 35.90
CA ALA A 160 -10.09 -35.30 35.37
C ALA A 160 -10.34 -33.79 35.37
N GLU A 161 -9.35 -33.02 35.80
CA GLU A 161 -9.41 -31.56 35.95
C GLU A 161 -9.51 -30.83 34.59
N PHE A 162 -9.02 -31.49 33.53
CA PHE A 162 -8.99 -30.95 32.17
C PHE A 162 -9.38 -32.00 31.16
N ALA A 163 -9.83 -31.55 29.99
CA ALA A 163 -9.96 -32.36 28.78
C ALA A 163 -9.47 -31.57 27.56
N LEU A 164 -9.25 -32.27 26.45
CA LEU A 164 -8.77 -31.69 25.20
C LEU A 164 -9.71 -32.02 24.04
N ILE A 165 -10.20 -30.99 23.37
CA ILE A 165 -10.93 -31.12 22.09
C ILE A 165 -9.93 -30.87 20.97
N LYS A 166 -9.88 -31.75 19.96
CA LYS A 166 -8.99 -31.62 18.81
C LYS A 166 -9.75 -31.70 17.49
N SER A 167 -9.36 -30.85 16.55
CA SER A 167 -9.73 -30.94 15.15
C SER A 167 -8.48 -30.80 14.28
N ARG A 168 -8.68 -30.80 12.95
CA ARG A 168 -7.58 -30.53 12.01
C ARG A 168 -7.02 -29.10 12.09
N TYR A 169 -7.77 -28.14 12.63
CA TYR A 169 -7.39 -26.71 12.65
C TYR A 169 -7.20 -26.12 14.03
N PHE A 170 -7.70 -26.76 15.09
CA PHE A 170 -7.61 -26.21 16.43
C PHE A 170 -7.55 -27.30 17.49
N GLN A 171 -7.15 -26.88 18.68
CA GLN A 171 -7.23 -27.63 19.92
C GLN A 171 -7.80 -26.71 21.01
N ILE A 172 -8.68 -27.21 21.86
CA ILE A 172 -9.24 -26.46 23.01
C ILE A 172 -8.93 -27.22 24.29
N LEU A 173 -8.13 -26.61 25.17
CA LEU A 173 -7.93 -27.09 26.53
C LEU A 173 -9.10 -26.62 27.40
N VAL A 174 -9.90 -27.57 27.88
CA VAL A 174 -11.15 -27.30 28.60
C VAL A 174 -10.98 -27.70 30.07
N SER A 175 -11.31 -26.79 30.97
CA SER A 175 -11.39 -27.07 32.42
C SER A 175 -12.65 -27.87 32.74
N GLU A 176 -12.60 -28.70 33.78
CA GLU A 176 -13.76 -29.44 34.30
C GLU A 176 -14.98 -28.54 34.57
N LYS A 177 -14.74 -27.24 34.85
CA LYS A 177 -15.78 -26.22 35.05
C LYS A 177 -16.76 -26.16 33.88
N ASP A 178 -16.27 -26.32 32.65
CA ASP A 178 -17.07 -26.22 31.43
C ASP A 178 -17.69 -27.56 31.01
N LYS A 179 -17.38 -28.67 31.70
CA LYS A 179 -17.90 -30.01 31.37
C LYS A 179 -19.43 -30.06 31.34
N ALA A 180 -20.09 -29.40 32.30
CA ALA A 180 -21.55 -29.35 32.36
C ALA A 180 -22.15 -28.49 31.23
N TYR A 181 -21.48 -27.39 30.86
CA TYR A 181 -21.88 -26.55 29.73
C TYR A 181 -21.72 -27.30 28.41
N MET A 182 -20.60 -28.00 28.21
CA MET A 182 -20.35 -28.81 27.01
C MET A 182 -21.42 -29.88 26.76
N LYS A 183 -21.95 -30.52 27.82
CA LYS A 183 -23.05 -31.49 27.71
C LYS A 183 -24.38 -30.87 27.27
N LYS A 184 -24.51 -29.54 27.32
CA LYS A 184 -25.76 -28.78 27.07
C LYS A 184 -25.50 -27.48 26.31
N MET A 185 -24.56 -27.51 25.35
CA MET A 185 -24.24 -26.31 24.56
C MET A 185 -25.51 -25.80 23.85
N PRO A 186 -25.83 -24.49 23.95
CA PRO A 186 -27.06 -23.96 23.39
C PRO A 186 -27.03 -23.89 21.86
N HIS A 187 -25.84 -23.74 21.26
CA HIS A 187 -25.69 -23.50 19.81
C HIS A 187 -25.28 -24.75 19.03
N PHE A 188 -24.82 -25.80 19.71
CA PHE A 188 -24.34 -27.04 19.11
C PHE A 188 -24.91 -28.22 19.85
N LYS A 189 -25.41 -29.22 19.13
CA LYS A 189 -25.96 -30.44 19.74
C LYS A 189 -24.86 -31.40 20.20
N THR A 190 -23.69 -31.33 19.57
CA THR A 190 -22.53 -32.20 19.84
C THR A 190 -21.21 -31.44 19.66
N ILE A 191 -20.13 -31.95 20.23
CA ILE A 191 -18.76 -31.47 20.01
C ILE A 191 -18.37 -31.60 18.52
N SER A 192 -18.91 -32.59 17.80
CA SER A 192 -18.69 -32.70 16.36
C SER A 192 -19.25 -31.50 15.59
N GLU A 193 -20.46 -31.02 15.93
CA GLU A 193 -21.05 -29.84 15.30
C GLU A 193 -20.23 -28.56 15.59
N LEU A 194 -19.68 -28.44 16.81
CA LEU A 194 -18.73 -27.38 17.17
C LEU A 194 -17.46 -27.43 16.29
N CYS A 195 -16.88 -28.62 16.14
CA CYS A 195 -15.69 -28.83 15.30
C CYS A 195 -15.96 -28.52 13.83
N ASP A 196 -17.14 -28.88 13.31
CA ASP A 196 -17.54 -28.58 11.94
C ASP A 196 -17.71 -27.07 11.72
N TYR A 197 -18.33 -26.36 12.67
CA TYR A 197 -18.46 -24.90 12.64
C TYR A 197 -17.10 -24.21 12.50
N TYR A 198 -16.16 -24.49 13.39
CA TYR A 198 -14.82 -23.89 13.29
C TYR A 198 -14.05 -24.39 12.07
N THR A 199 -14.23 -25.62 11.63
CA THR A 199 -13.61 -26.11 10.39
C THR A 199 -14.04 -25.25 9.21
N HIS A 200 -15.33 -24.97 9.07
CA HIS A 200 -15.83 -24.07 8.03
C HIS A 200 -15.32 -22.63 8.20
N ALA A 201 -15.22 -22.13 9.44
CA ALA A 201 -14.65 -20.80 9.71
C ALA A 201 -13.20 -20.69 9.22
N PHE A 202 -12.34 -21.64 9.61
CA PHE A 202 -10.94 -21.68 9.18
C PHE A 202 -10.80 -21.89 7.68
N GLU A 203 -11.64 -22.74 7.06
CA GLU A 203 -11.67 -22.90 5.60
C GLU A 203 -12.01 -21.57 4.91
N LYS A 204 -13.04 -20.87 5.38
CA LYS A 204 -13.42 -19.56 4.81
C LYS A 204 -12.31 -18.53 5.00
N TYR A 205 -11.65 -18.51 6.15
CA TYR A 205 -10.56 -17.55 6.39
C TYR A 205 -9.35 -17.86 5.52
N ASN A 206 -9.02 -19.14 5.33
CA ASN A 206 -7.98 -19.56 4.39
C ASN A 206 -8.33 -19.17 2.95
N GLU A 207 -9.60 -19.31 2.54
CA GLU A 207 -10.08 -18.86 1.22
C GLU A 207 -9.95 -17.34 1.04
N LEU A 208 -10.41 -16.55 2.00
CA LEU A 208 -10.29 -15.08 1.99
C LEU A 208 -8.84 -14.61 2.05
N ALA A 209 -7.96 -15.36 2.74
CA ALA A 209 -6.53 -15.13 2.71
C ALA A 209 -5.86 -15.62 1.41
N GLY A 210 -6.56 -16.38 0.56
CA GLY A 210 -5.99 -16.97 -0.66
C GLY A 210 -4.95 -18.05 -0.41
N LEU A 211 -5.09 -18.80 0.68
CA LEU A 211 -4.20 -19.88 1.08
C LEU A 211 -4.72 -21.25 0.63
N SER A 212 -3.81 -22.10 0.14
CA SER A 212 -4.13 -23.48 -0.27
C SER A 212 -3.02 -24.44 0.15
N PHE A 213 -3.37 -25.69 0.45
CA PHE A 213 -2.36 -26.74 0.65
C PHE A 213 -1.67 -27.17 -0.64
N THR A 214 -2.26 -26.83 -1.79
CA THR A 214 -1.70 -27.09 -3.13
C THR A 214 -1.82 -25.81 -3.96
N PRO A 215 -1.10 -24.73 -3.60
CA PRO A 215 -1.19 -23.47 -4.31
C PRO A 215 -0.43 -23.53 -5.64
N GLU A 216 -0.75 -22.61 -6.54
CA GLU A 216 0.06 -22.36 -7.74
C GLU A 216 1.32 -21.55 -7.39
N ASN A 217 1.18 -20.51 -6.56
CA ASN A 217 2.31 -19.70 -6.09
C ASN A 217 2.84 -20.22 -4.74
N PRO A 218 4.16 -20.34 -4.55
CA PRO A 218 4.74 -20.76 -3.27
C PRO A 218 4.32 -19.89 -2.07
N THR A 219 4.12 -18.59 -2.27
CA THR A 219 3.70 -17.63 -1.23
C THR A 219 2.25 -17.81 -0.77
N ASP A 220 1.48 -18.65 -1.44
CA ASP A 220 0.07 -18.93 -1.11
C ASP A 220 -0.10 -20.30 -0.41
N LYS A 221 1.01 -20.95 -0.05
CA LYS A 221 0.99 -22.25 0.62
C LYS A 221 0.45 -22.12 2.03
N ASN A 222 -0.54 -22.96 2.33
CA ASN A 222 -1.06 -23.14 3.67
C ASN A 222 -0.22 -24.18 4.42
N ILE A 223 -0.10 -24.01 5.73
CA ILE A 223 0.51 -24.96 6.64
C ILE A 223 -0.57 -25.56 7.56
N PRO A 224 -0.48 -26.86 7.89
CA PRO A 224 -1.50 -27.56 8.67
C PRO A 224 -1.30 -27.35 10.18
N ASN A 225 -1.01 -26.12 10.59
CA ASN A 225 -0.89 -25.75 12.00
C ASN A 225 -2.27 -25.64 12.66
N LYS A 226 -2.34 -25.95 13.95
CA LYS A 226 -3.54 -25.83 14.76
C LYS A 226 -3.48 -24.61 15.67
N TYR A 227 -4.58 -23.88 15.74
CA TYR A 227 -4.82 -22.90 16.80
C TYR A 227 -4.93 -23.62 18.15
N PHE A 228 -4.51 -22.96 19.23
CA PHE A 228 -4.61 -23.50 20.58
C PHE A 228 -5.45 -22.53 21.41
N MET A 229 -6.59 -23.00 21.89
CA MET A 229 -7.58 -22.22 22.60
C MET A 229 -7.67 -22.67 24.05
N LYS A 230 -7.78 -21.73 24.98
CA LYS A 230 -7.87 -22.01 26.42
C LYS A 230 -8.56 -20.89 27.20
N ALA A 231 -8.86 -21.12 28.47
CA ALA A 231 -9.23 -20.07 29.42
C ALA A 231 -7.95 -19.39 29.95
N ASP A 232 -8.04 -18.12 30.33
CA ASP A 232 -7.01 -17.43 31.12
C ASP A 232 -7.63 -16.61 32.25
N LYS A 233 -7.70 -17.23 33.43
CA LYS A 233 -8.33 -16.69 34.63
C LYS A 233 -7.71 -15.37 35.11
N SER A 234 -6.41 -15.20 34.92
CA SER A 234 -5.68 -14.03 35.43
C SER A 234 -5.23 -13.07 34.34
N SER A 235 -5.75 -13.21 33.12
CA SER A 235 -5.50 -12.24 32.05
C SER A 235 -5.88 -10.83 32.53
N VAL A 236 -4.97 -9.86 32.31
CA VAL A 236 -5.16 -8.46 32.71
C VAL A 236 -5.61 -7.66 31.49
N GLY A 237 -6.87 -7.24 31.49
CA GLY A 237 -7.44 -6.35 30.47
C GLY A 237 -8.97 -6.26 30.56
N SER A 238 -9.56 -5.23 29.95
CA SER A 238 -11.02 -5.09 29.77
C SER A 238 -11.60 -6.00 28.68
N ASN A 239 -10.79 -6.89 28.10
CA ASN A 239 -11.15 -7.67 26.92
C ASN A 239 -11.71 -9.03 27.32
N TYR A 240 -12.78 -9.47 26.65
CA TYR A 240 -13.44 -10.75 26.89
C TYR A 240 -12.64 -11.95 26.36
N ALA A 241 -11.70 -11.74 25.44
CA ALA A 241 -10.75 -12.72 24.91
C ALA A 241 -9.52 -12.00 24.30
N TYR A 242 -8.50 -12.76 23.90
CA TYR A 242 -7.35 -12.24 23.16
C TYR A 242 -6.66 -13.30 22.27
N TYR A 243 -6.06 -12.86 21.18
CA TYR A 243 -5.12 -13.63 20.36
C TYR A 243 -3.67 -13.31 20.76
N GLY A 244 -2.93 -14.34 21.20
CA GLY A 244 -1.51 -14.26 21.54
C GLY A 244 -0.63 -15.04 20.57
N GLY A 245 0.69 -14.89 20.72
CA GLY A 245 1.66 -15.59 19.85
C GLY A 245 1.66 -17.11 20.01
N SER A 246 1.23 -17.64 21.16
CA SER A 246 1.26 -19.08 21.46
C SER A 246 -0.11 -19.71 21.71
N HIS A 247 -1.17 -18.92 21.85
CA HIS A 247 -2.55 -19.39 22.05
C HIS A 247 -3.53 -18.24 21.82
N THR A 248 -4.80 -18.58 21.63
CA THR A 248 -5.95 -17.70 21.78
C THR A 248 -6.60 -18.02 23.12
N ALA A 249 -7.00 -17.03 23.92
CA ALA A 249 -7.63 -17.30 25.20
C ALA A 249 -8.86 -16.44 25.48
N ALA A 250 -9.82 -17.04 26.19
CA ALA A 250 -10.97 -16.36 26.76
C ALA A 250 -10.56 -15.81 28.13
N SER A 251 -10.87 -14.56 28.40
CA SER A 251 -10.55 -13.94 29.69
C SER A 251 -11.49 -14.47 30.76
N GLY A 252 -10.91 -15.01 31.84
CA GLY A 252 -11.65 -15.72 32.88
C GLY A 252 -11.35 -17.21 32.88
N ASP A 253 -12.06 -17.94 33.73
CA ASP A 253 -11.83 -19.36 34.02
C ASP A 253 -12.74 -20.31 33.21
N THR A 254 -13.21 -19.85 32.04
CA THR A 254 -14.08 -20.63 31.14
C THR A 254 -13.68 -20.43 29.68
N VAL A 255 -13.85 -21.48 28.88
CA VAL A 255 -13.73 -21.44 27.41
C VAL A 255 -15.08 -21.30 26.71
N GLU A 256 -16.17 -20.99 27.41
CA GLU A 256 -17.51 -20.80 26.84
C GLU A 256 -17.54 -19.97 25.54
N PRO A 257 -16.79 -18.86 25.40
CA PRO A 257 -16.76 -18.10 24.14
C PRO A 257 -16.33 -18.94 22.92
N PHE A 258 -15.47 -19.95 23.12
CA PHE A 258 -15.02 -20.89 22.09
C PHE A 258 -15.89 -22.15 21.98
N LEU A 259 -16.95 -22.26 22.79
CA LEU A 259 -17.95 -23.34 22.75
C LEU A 259 -19.30 -22.85 22.20
N SER A 260 -19.29 -21.70 21.52
CA SER A 260 -20.47 -21.04 20.97
C SER A 260 -20.18 -20.44 19.58
N THR A 261 -21.21 -19.92 18.92
CA THR A 261 -21.05 -19.18 17.65
C THR A 261 -20.69 -17.70 17.87
N SER A 262 -19.94 -17.40 18.93
CA SER A 262 -19.65 -16.03 19.34
C SER A 262 -18.79 -15.29 18.31
N LEU A 263 -19.17 -14.05 17.99
CA LEU A 263 -18.35 -13.16 17.16
C LEU A 263 -16.98 -12.89 17.80
N LEU A 264 -16.89 -12.95 19.13
CA LEU A 264 -15.64 -12.79 19.88
C LEU A 264 -14.61 -13.86 19.47
N ALA A 265 -15.02 -15.14 19.39
CA ALA A 265 -14.11 -16.21 18.97
C ALA A 265 -13.61 -16.01 17.54
N LEU A 266 -14.51 -15.62 16.62
CA LEU A 266 -14.16 -15.32 15.24
C LEU A 266 -13.22 -14.12 15.12
N HIS A 267 -13.45 -13.08 15.92
CA HIS A 267 -12.61 -11.89 16.01
C HIS A 267 -11.18 -12.25 16.42
N GLU A 268 -11.00 -13.05 17.48
CA GLU A 268 -9.67 -13.45 17.94
C GLU A 268 -8.96 -14.39 16.95
N ILE A 269 -9.70 -15.29 16.29
CA ILE A 269 -9.13 -16.09 15.19
C ILE A 269 -8.68 -15.17 14.05
N GLY A 270 -9.47 -14.13 13.75
CA GLY A 270 -9.20 -13.16 12.69
C GLY A 270 -7.89 -12.40 12.88
N HIS A 271 -7.47 -12.14 14.12
CA HIS A 271 -6.18 -11.50 14.41
C HIS A 271 -5.00 -12.29 13.85
N GLY A 272 -5.08 -13.62 13.81
CA GLY A 272 -4.05 -14.44 13.16
C GLY A 272 -4.01 -14.29 11.63
N TYR A 273 -5.07 -13.77 11.00
CA TYR A 273 -5.13 -13.55 9.54
C TYR A 273 -4.80 -12.11 9.15
N GLN A 274 -4.50 -11.24 10.12
CA GLN A 274 -4.07 -9.87 9.86
C GLN A 274 -2.61 -9.83 9.38
N GLY A 275 -2.33 -9.04 8.34
CA GLY A 275 -0.97 -8.77 7.88
C GLY A 275 -0.38 -7.51 8.50
N ALA A 276 0.91 -7.28 8.26
CA ALA A 276 1.66 -6.16 8.85
C ALA A 276 1.46 -4.79 8.17
N PHE A 277 0.64 -4.68 7.12
CA PHE A 277 0.48 -3.46 6.30
C PHE A 277 0.09 -2.25 7.16
N ASN A 278 1.03 -1.34 7.38
CA ASN A 278 0.82 -0.15 8.22
C ASN A 278 1.81 0.97 7.84
N ASP A 279 1.38 1.87 6.97
CA ASP A 279 2.13 3.09 6.63
C ASP A 279 1.86 4.28 7.58
N GLY A 280 0.95 4.09 8.55
CA GLY A 280 0.55 5.13 9.50
C GLY A 280 -0.58 6.05 9.02
N SER A 281 -1.03 5.96 7.75
CA SER A 281 -2.19 6.70 7.25
C SER A 281 -3.53 5.96 7.39
N PHE A 282 -3.50 4.66 7.74
CA PHE A 282 -4.68 3.89 8.10
C PHE A 282 -4.29 2.75 9.05
N THR A 283 -4.62 2.89 10.34
CA THR A 283 -4.39 1.82 11.33
C THR A 283 -5.41 0.70 11.21
N THR A 284 -4.94 -0.54 11.30
CA THR A 284 -5.74 -1.74 11.07
C THR A 284 -5.98 -2.60 12.30
N ASN A 285 -5.40 -2.25 13.46
CA ASN A 285 -5.61 -2.99 14.70
C ASN A 285 -7.10 -2.95 15.11
N GLU A 286 -7.67 -4.11 15.45
CA GLU A 286 -9.12 -4.28 15.68
C GLU A 286 -10.02 -4.00 14.47
N VAL A 287 -9.44 -3.77 13.28
CA VAL A 287 -10.18 -3.41 12.07
C VAL A 287 -10.09 -4.52 11.02
N TRP A 288 -8.89 -4.97 10.66
CA TRP A 288 -8.72 -5.89 9.53
C TRP A 288 -9.18 -7.32 9.85
N ASN A 289 -8.91 -7.79 11.07
CA ASN A 289 -9.40 -9.08 11.57
C ASN A 289 -10.94 -9.20 11.45
N MET A 290 -11.65 -8.09 11.60
CA MET A 290 -13.11 -8.06 11.50
C MET A 290 -13.64 -8.30 10.10
N LEU A 291 -12.85 -8.10 9.04
CA LEU A 291 -13.27 -8.47 7.68
C LEU A 291 -13.51 -9.99 7.58
N TYR A 292 -12.67 -10.78 8.23
CA TYR A 292 -12.84 -12.23 8.27
C TYR A 292 -14.02 -12.63 9.18
N ALA A 293 -14.08 -12.05 10.38
CA ALA A 293 -15.13 -12.32 11.36
C ALA A 293 -16.52 -12.02 10.82
N TRP A 294 -16.73 -10.81 10.29
CA TRP A 294 -18.02 -10.41 9.73
C TRP A 294 -18.40 -11.23 8.50
N THR A 295 -17.46 -11.48 7.58
CA THR A 295 -17.76 -12.24 6.37
C THR A 295 -18.25 -13.65 6.70
N TYR A 296 -17.57 -14.36 7.59
CA TYR A 296 -18.02 -15.69 7.99
C TYR A 296 -19.30 -15.65 8.83
N ASN A 297 -19.37 -14.77 9.84
CA ASN A 297 -20.55 -14.64 10.70
C ASN A 297 -21.81 -14.36 9.86
N ASN A 298 -21.75 -13.43 8.92
CA ASN A 298 -22.87 -13.08 8.04
C ASN A 298 -23.29 -14.23 7.11
N SER A 299 -22.38 -15.18 6.82
CA SER A 299 -22.69 -16.33 5.95
C SER A 299 -23.45 -17.44 6.69
N VAL A 300 -23.29 -17.54 8.02
CA VAL A 300 -23.91 -18.58 8.85
C VAL A 300 -25.04 -18.05 9.74
N TRP A 301 -25.10 -16.74 9.98
CA TRP A 301 -26.13 -16.11 10.81
C TRP A 301 -27.53 -16.31 10.22
N LYS A 302 -28.43 -16.90 11.02
CA LYS A 302 -29.84 -17.02 10.66
C LYS A 302 -30.56 -15.71 10.96
N LYS A 303 -30.97 -14.99 9.92
CA LYS A 303 -31.76 -13.76 10.07
C LYS A 303 -33.06 -14.07 10.80
N ASP A 304 -33.39 -13.26 11.81
CA ASP A 304 -34.73 -13.26 12.39
C ASP A 304 -35.68 -12.64 11.35
N THR A 305 -36.54 -13.47 10.77
CA THR A 305 -37.51 -13.07 9.75
C THR A 305 -38.85 -12.65 10.35
N SER A 306 -38.97 -12.60 11.68
CA SER A 306 -40.14 -12.01 12.32
C SER A 306 -40.20 -10.50 12.05
N GLU A 307 -41.40 -9.93 12.14
CA GLU A 307 -41.58 -8.49 11.96
C GLU A 307 -40.74 -7.66 12.94
N ALA A 308 -40.69 -8.10 14.21
CA ALA A 308 -39.86 -7.48 15.24
C ALA A 308 -38.36 -7.61 14.93
N GLY A 309 -37.90 -8.79 14.48
CA GLY A 309 -36.52 -9.03 14.08
C GLY A 309 -36.07 -8.18 12.89
N ILE A 310 -36.92 -8.06 11.87
CA ILE A 310 -36.68 -7.20 10.70
C ILE A 310 -36.62 -5.73 11.12
N ALA A 311 -37.52 -5.28 11.99
CA ALA A 311 -37.53 -3.90 12.50
C ALA A 311 -36.27 -3.59 13.33
N ALA A 312 -35.84 -4.51 14.18
CA ALA A 312 -34.62 -4.38 14.97
C ALA A 312 -33.38 -4.34 14.06
N ALA A 313 -33.29 -5.21 13.06
CA ALA A 313 -32.19 -5.23 12.10
C ALA A 313 -32.11 -3.93 11.27
N LYS A 314 -33.26 -3.40 10.81
CA LYS A 314 -33.31 -2.10 10.11
C LYS A 314 -32.88 -0.95 11.01
N SER A 315 -33.33 -0.93 12.27
CA SER A 315 -32.97 0.11 13.23
C SER A 315 -31.48 0.07 13.57
N ALA A 316 -30.93 -1.13 13.75
CA ALA A 316 -29.50 -1.33 13.95
C ALA A 316 -28.74 -0.82 12.72
N GLN A 317 -29.08 -1.26 11.51
CA GLN A 317 -28.41 -0.81 10.28
C GLN A 317 -28.48 0.72 10.12
N LYS A 318 -29.63 1.34 10.40
CA LYS A 318 -29.76 2.79 10.36
C LYS A 318 -28.80 3.48 11.34
N PHE A 319 -28.71 3.02 12.58
CA PHE A 319 -27.76 3.56 13.55
C PHE A 319 -26.31 3.45 13.07
N LYS A 320 -25.97 2.31 12.45
CA LYS A 320 -24.64 2.09 11.86
C LYS A 320 -24.35 3.06 10.73
N ASP A 321 -25.31 3.21 9.81
CA ASP A 321 -25.20 4.09 8.65
C ASP A 321 -25.08 5.55 9.10
N ASP A 322 -25.96 6.02 10.00
CA ASP A 322 -25.94 7.39 10.51
C ASP A 322 -24.61 7.71 11.21
N THR A 323 -24.13 6.79 12.06
CA THR A 323 -22.84 6.96 12.75
C THR A 323 -21.71 7.08 11.73
N MET A 324 -21.64 6.19 10.75
CA MET A 324 -20.60 6.20 9.73
C MET A 324 -20.67 7.46 8.84
N ASP A 325 -21.88 7.88 8.48
CA ASP A 325 -22.14 9.06 7.66
C ASP A 325 -21.70 10.35 8.36
N GLU A 326 -21.88 10.44 9.69
CA GLU A 326 -21.37 11.54 10.51
C GLU A 326 -19.84 11.66 10.48
N TRP A 327 -19.11 10.53 10.47
CA TRP A 327 -17.65 10.55 10.34
C TRP A 327 -17.18 10.90 8.93
N TRP A 328 -17.88 10.40 7.92
CA TRP A 328 -17.51 10.57 6.51
C TRP A 328 -17.84 11.97 6.00
N HIS A 329 -19.09 12.40 6.16
CA HIS A 329 -19.64 13.58 5.48
C HIS A 329 -19.74 14.81 6.39
N THR A 330 -19.06 14.82 7.54
CA THR A 330 -18.91 16.03 8.39
C THR A 330 -18.13 17.14 7.68
N THR A 331 -18.40 18.39 8.07
CA THR A 331 -17.73 19.58 7.54
C THR A 331 -16.23 19.64 7.87
N ASP A 332 -15.83 19.06 9.00
CA ASP A 332 -14.44 19.11 9.49
C ASP A 332 -13.52 18.05 8.84
N LYS A 333 -14.09 17.14 8.02
CA LYS A 333 -13.43 16.06 7.25
C LYS A 333 -12.11 15.57 7.85
N LYS A 334 -12.20 14.91 9.01
CA LYS A 334 -11.01 14.33 9.65
C LYS A 334 -10.44 13.20 8.78
N PRO A 335 -9.10 13.04 8.73
CA PRO A 335 -8.48 11.91 8.07
C PRO A 335 -9.09 10.59 8.55
N VAL A 336 -9.26 9.62 7.64
CA VAL A 336 -9.83 8.30 8.00
C VAL A 336 -9.04 7.61 9.12
N ASN A 337 -7.75 7.90 9.24
CA ASN A 337 -6.91 7.39 10.32
C ASN A 337 -7.38 7.83 11.72
N ASP A 338 -8.06 8.97 11.83
CA ASP A 338 -8.53 9.51 13.11
C ASP A 338 -9.93 9.00 13.48
N TRP A 339 -10.54 8.19 12.61
CA TRP A 339 -11.84 7.57 12.88
C TRP A 339 -11.69 6.46 13.92
N GLY A 340 -12.76 6.21 14.68
CA GLY A 340 -12.83 5.06 15.58
C GLY A 340 -12.75 3.72 14.83
N ASP A 341 -12.45 2.65 15.56
CA ASP A 341 -12.27 1.32 14.98
C ASP A 341 -13.54 0.84 14.25
N TYR A 342 -14.72 1.08 14.85
CA TYR A 342 -16.00 0.67 14.27
C TYR A 342 -16.28 1.33 12.89
N PRO A 343 -16.23 2.68 12.72
CA PRO A 343 -16.31 3.30 11.40
C PRO A 343 -15.27 2.77 10.40
N LYS A 344 -14.02 2.51 10.82
CA LYS A 344 -13.00 1.93 9.93
C LYS A 344 -13.33 0.51 9.47
N GLN A 345 -13.91 -0.31 10.36
CA GLN A 345 -14.38 -1.66 10.01
C GLN A 345 -15.46 -1.59 8.94
N GLU A 346 -16.51 -0.79 9.18
CA GLU A 346 -17.61 -0.61 8.22
C GLU A 346 -17.09 0.01 6.90
N TYR A 347 -16.13 0.95 6.97
CA TYR A 347 -15.47 1.50 5.78
C TYR A 347 -14.90 0.40 4.89
N LEU A 348 -14.01 -0.45 5.40
CA LEU A 348 -13.38 -1.53 4.62
C LEU A 348 -14.39 -2.60 4.19
N LEU A 349 -15.44 -2.85 4.96
CA LEU A 349 -16.52 -3.74 4.56
C LEU A 349 -17.25 -3.22 3.31
N LEU A 350 -17.45 -1.90 3.15
CA LEU A 350 -18.06 -1.34 1.94
C LEU A 350 -17.20 -1.57 0.69
N PHE A 351 -15.86 -1.53 0.82
CA PHE A 351 -14.94 -1.92 -0.27
C PHE A 351 -15.11 -3.41 -0.60
N LEU A 352 -15.11 -4.27 0.43
CA LEU A 352 -15.25 -5.71 0.27
C LEU A 352 -16.58 -6.11 -0.35
N GLU A 353 -17.69 -5.47 0.06
CA GLU A 353 -19.01 -5.71 -0.50
C GLU A 353 -19.07 -5.33 -1.98
N LYS A 354 -18.40 -4.25 -2.40
CA LYS A 354 -18.35 -3.84 -3.80
C LYS A 354 -17.37 -4.67 -4.63
N SER A 355 -16.23 -5.09 -4.09
CA SER A 355 -15.25 -5.92 -4.80
C SER A 355 -15.60 -7.41 -4.81
N GLY A 356 -16.40 -7.86 -3.84
CA GLY A 356 -16.60 -9.25 -3.48
C GLY A 356 -15.37 -9.87 -2.77
N ASP A 357 -15.55 -11.08 -2.22
CA ASP A 357 -14.53 -11.84 -1.50
C ASP A 357 -13.19 -11.96 -2.27
N LYS A 358 -13.27 -12.04 -3.60
CA LYS A 358 -12.09 -12.10 -4.48
C LYS A 358 -11.18 -10.88 -4.31
N GLY A 359 -11.72 -9.71 -3.97
CA GLY A 359 -10.93 -8.51 -3.65
C GLY A 359 -9.99 -8.75 -2.47
N LEU A 360 -10.51 -9.27 -1.36
CA LEU A 360 -9.70 -9.62 -0.18
C LEU A 360 -8.73 -10.76 -0.47
N THR A 361 -9.15 -11.79 -1.23
CA THR A 361 -8.27 -12.88 -1.67
C THR A 361 -7.10 -12.37 -2.51
N THR A 362 -7.36 -11.55 -3.54
CA THR A 362 -6.32 -10.98 -4.41
C THR A 362 -5.41 -10.04 -3.63
N PHE A 363 -5.95 -9.20 -2.75
CA PHE A 363 -5.13 -8.36 -1.86
C PHE A 363 -4.14 -9.19 -1.05
N ASN A 364 -4.61 -10.23 -0.36
CA ASN A 364 -3.75 -11.03 0.50
C ASN A 364 -2.66 -11.79 -0.29
N GLN A 365 -2.99 -12.30 -1.47
CA GLN A 365 -2.03 -12.99 -2.33
C GLN A 365 -0.96 -12.03 -2.85
N GLU A 366 -1.36 -10.88 -3.40
CA GLU A 366 -0.42 -9.92 -3.97
C GLU A 366 0.41 -9.21 -2.90
N TYR A 367 -0.18 -8.89 -1.74
CA TYR A 367 0.57 -8.37 -0.60
C TYR A 367 1.61 -9.38 -0.10
N ARG A 368 1.26 -10.68 0.01
CA ARG A 368 2.26 -11.70 0.37
C ARG A 368 3.38 -11.81 -0.65
N LYS A 369 3.09 -11.72 -1.96
CA LYS A 369 4.15 -11.67 -2.99
C LYS A 369 5.07 -10.48 -2.77
N LEU A 370 4.50 -9.29 -2.57
CA LEU A 370 5.23 -8.06 -2.32
C LEU A 370 6.10 -8.15 -1.05
N ALA A 371 5.53 -8.66 0.05
CA ALA A 371 6.21 -8.82 1.33
C ALA A 371 7.37 -9.82 1.29
N ASN A 372 7.39 -10.71 0.31
CA ASN A 372 8.46 -11.68 0.09
C ASN A 372 9.51 -11.22 -0.93
N THR A 373 9.46 -9.96 -1.35
CA THR A 373 10.53 -9.34 -2.15
C THR A 373 11.65 -8.80 -1.28
N LYS A 374 12.89 -8.85 -1.78
CA LYS A 374 14.07 -8.39 -1.04
C LYS A 374 13.98 -6.88 -0.80
N GLY A 375 14.11 -6.47 0.46
CA GLY A 375 14.11 -5.05 0.85
C GLY A 375 12.72 -4.43 1.03
N PHE A 376 11.66 -5.24 1.04
CA PHE A 376 10.31 -4.77 1.32
C PHE A 376 10.19 -4.13 2.71
N VAL A 377 9.52 -2.98 2.78
CA VAL A 377 9.18 -2.27 4.01
C VAL A 377 7.70 -1.92 3.96
N ALA A 378 6.89 -2.53 4.84
CA ALA A 378 5.43 -2.35 4.83
C ALA A 378 5.01 -0.87 4.94
N ASN A 379 5.74 -0.07 5.72
CA ASN A 379 5.41 1.32 5.98
C ASN A 379 5.63 2.25 4.77
N GLU A 380 6.23 1.77 3.69
CA GLU A 380 6.45 2.54 2.45
C GLU A 380 5.29 2.41 1.46
N HIS A 381 4.24 1.66 1.80
CA HIS A 381 3.09 1.41 0.93
C HIS A 381 1.79 1.83 1.61
N TYR A 382 1.12 2.86 1.08
CA TYR A 382 -0.19 3.27 1.58
C TYR A 382 -1.19 2.11 1.52
N LEU A 383 -1.83 1.79 2.65
CA LEU A 383 -2.80 0.69 2.69
C LEU A 383 -3.94 0.91 1.69
N LEU A 384 -4.46 2.13 1.58
CA LEU A 384 -5.54 2.44 0.65
C LEU A 384 -5.10 2.41 -0.82
N ASP A 385 -3.80 2.58 -1.12
CA ASP A 385 -3.27 2.28 -2.46
C ASP A 385 -3.39 0.79 -2.74
N LEU A 386 -2.94 -0.06 -1.81
CA LEU A 386 -2.96 -1.52 -1.97
C LEU A 386 -4.40 -2.05 -2.03
N VAL A 387 -5.31 -1.55 -1.18
CA VAL A 387 -6.73 -1.90 -1.22
C VAL A 387 -7.31 -1.52 -2.56
N SER A 388 -7.17 -0.26 -2.99
CA SER A 388 -7.71 0.16 -4.29
C SER A 388 -7.11 -0.60 -5.47
N LYS A 389 -5.81 -0.86 -5.45
CA LYS A 389 -5.10 -1.57 -6.51
C LYS A 389 -5.61 -2.99 -6.66
N TYR A 390 -5.61 -3.76 -5.57
CA TYR A 390 -5.89 -5.18 -5.63
C TYR A 390 -7.38 -5.51 -5.62
N PHE A 391 -8.21 -4.68 -4.96
CA PHE A 391 -9.65 -4.80 -5.09
C PHE A 391 -10.08 -4.40 -6.50
N GLY A 392 -9.52 -3.31 -7.04
CA GLY A 392 -9.74 -2.90 -8.42
C GLY A 392 -9.26 -3.94 -9.45
N GLN A 393 -8.12 -4.59 -9.22
CA GLN A 393 -7.65 -5.70 -10.05
C GLN A 393 -8.62 -6.88 -10.04
N ALA A 394 -9.22 -7.20 -8.90
CA ALA A 394 -10.15 -8.31 -8.76
C ALA A 394 -11.54 -8.01 -9.37
N SER A 395 -12.01 -6.77 -9.25
CA SER A 395 -13.40 -6.38 -9.54
C SER A 395 -13.58 -5.48 -10.77
N GLY A 396 -12.53 -4.80 -11.22
CA GLY A 396 -12.61 -3.78 -12.27
C GLY A 396 -13.16 -2.43 -11.82
N PHE A 397 -13.23 -2.17 -10.49
CA PHE A 397 -13.73 -0.92 -9.93
C PHE A 397 -12.62 0.04 -9.55
N ASP A 398 -12.87 1.33 -9.74
CA ASP A 398 -12.01 2.43 -9.29
C ASP A 398 -12.58 3.01 -8.00
N PHE A 399 -11.89 2.76 -6.89
CA PHE A 399 -12.26 3.22 -5.56
C PHE A 399 -11.69 4.60 -5.20
N THR A 400 -10.96 5.23 -6.11
CA THR A 400 -10.38 6.57 -5.88
C THR A 400 -11.43 7.60 -5.44
N PRO A 401 -12.64 7.70 -6.05
CA PRO A 401 -13.61 8.72 -5.65
C PRO A 401 -14.07 8.58 -4.20
N VAL A 402 -14.18 7.35 -3.71
CA VAL A 402 -14.54 7.00 -2.33
C VAL A 402 -13.43 7.41 -1.36
N ILE A 403 -12.18 7.06 -1.69
CA ILE A 403 -11.02 7.37 -0.85
C ILE A 403 -10.80 8.88 -0.74
N GLN A 404 -11.03 9.61 -1.83
CA GLN A 404 -10.92 11.08 -1.83
C GLN A 404 -12.00 11.74 -0.97
N THR A 405 -13.28 11.29 -1.02
CA THR A 405 -14.34 11.96 -0.26
C THR A 405 -14.30 11.65 1.22
N SER A 406 -13.80 10.48 1.62
CA SER A 406 -13.62 10.08 3.02
C SER A 406 -12.42 10.74 3.71
N GLY A 407 -11.54 11.41 2.96
CA GLY A 407 -10.28 11.93 3.51
C GLY A 407 -9.23 10.84 3.71
N GLY A 408 -9.32 9.74 2.96
CA GLY A 408 -8.30 8.69 2.93
C GLY A 408 -7.05 9.14 2.16
N VAL A 409 -5.88 8.63 2.58
CA VAL A 409 -4.59 8.95 1.95
C VAL A 409 -4.29 7.93 0.85
N MET A 410 -4.00 8.43 -0.36
CA MET A 410 -3.64 7.62 -1.52
C MET A 410 -2.67 8.38 -2.42
N SER A 411 -1.72 7.68 -3.04
CA SER A 411 -0.76 8.29 -3.95
C SER A 411 -1.40 8.73 -5.28
N LYS A 412 -0.91 9.83 -5.86
CA LYS A 412 -1.34 10.28 -7.20
C LYS A 412 -1.12 9.21 -8.27
N VAL A 413 -0.03 8.43 -8.13
CA VAL A 413 0.30 7.32 -9.03
C VAL A 413 -0.82 6.29 -9.06
N GLN A 414 -1.30 5.82 -7.90
CA GLN A 414 -2.37 4.83 -7.86
C GLN A 414 -3.69 5.38 -8.43
N GLN A 415 -4.00 6.66 -8.18
CA GLN A 415 -5.18 7.32 -8.76
C GLN A 415 -5.12 7.32 -10.28
N GLU A 416 -3.97 7.69 -10.87
CA GLU A 416 -3.78 7.70 -12.31
C GLU A 416 -3.80 6.29 -12.92
N GLU A 417 -3.18 5.31 -12.26
CA GLU A 417 -3.24 3.90 -12.66
C GLU A 417 -4.68 3.38 -12.78
N ASN A 418 -5.54 3.70 -11.80
CA ASN A 418 -6.93 3.27 -11.81
C ASN A 418 -7.69 3.83 -13.01
N ARG A 419 -7.52 5.13 -13.29
CA ARG A 419 -8.13 5.80 -14.44
C ARG A 419 -7.60 5.25 -15.77
N ALA A 420 -6.28 5.08 -15.88
CA ALA A 420 -5.63 4.58 -17.09
C ALA A 420 -6.05 3.14 -17.44
N LYS A 421 -6.31 2.30 -16.43
CA LYS A 421 -6.85 0.94 -16.62
C LYS A 421 -8.32 0.94 -17.11
N GLY A 422 -8.99 2.09 -17.02
CA GLY A 422 -10.40 2.25 -17.38
C GLY A 422 -11.32 1.49 -16.43
N TYR A 423 -10.94 1.39 -15.15
CA TYR A 423 -11.80 0.84 -14.11
C TYR A 423 -13.04 1.72 -13.91
N THR A 424 -14.16 1.08 -13.59
CA THR A 424 -15.44 1.76 -13.40
C THR A 424 -15.45 2.45 -12.04
N ALA A 425 -15.56 3.78 -12.04
CA ALA A 425 -15.66 4.57 -10.81
C ALA A 425 -16.88 4.17 -9.98
N VAL A 426 -16.71 4.15 -8.66
CA VAL A 426 -17.77 3.91 -7.69
C VAL A 426 -17.84 5.03 -6.66
N ALA A 427 -19.03 5.28 -6.12
CA ALA A 427 -19.25 6.25 -5.04
C ALA A 427 -20.40 5.79 -4.13
N PRO A 428 -20.48 6.27 -2.88
CA PRO A 428 -21.62 6.00 -2.00
C PRO A 428 -22.94 6.46 -2.63
N LEU A 429 -24.02 5.70 -2.47
CA LEU A 429 -25.33 6.07 -3.03
C LEU A 429 -25.81 7.47 -2.58
N VAL A 430 -25.58 7.83 -1.31
CA VAL A 430 -25.92 9.15 -0.75
C VAL A 430 -25.21 10.31 -1.47
N GLU A 431 -24.05 10.06 -2.08
CA GLU A 431 -23.33 11.05 -2.89
C GLU A 431 -23.90 11.20 -4.30
N LEU A 432 -24.88 10.40 -4.72
CA LEU A 432 -25.41 10.37 -6.10
C LEU A 432 -26.94 10.51 -6.19
N VAL A 433 -27.66 10.47 -5.07
CA VAL A 433 -29.13 10.55 -5.01
C VAL A 433 -29.55 11.62 -3.99
N PRO A 434 -30.63 12.40 -4.21
CA PRO A 434 -31.12 13.32 -3.20
C PRO A 434 -31.74 12.56 -2.02
N ALA A 435 -31.66 13.18 -0.83
CA ALA A 435 -32.15 12.59 0.42
C ALA A 435 -33.61 12.08 0.34
N SER A 436 -34.48 12.80 -0.39
CA SER A 436 -35.90 12.44 -0.56
C SER A 436 -36.14 11.16 -1.36
N LYS A 437 -35.15 10.67 -2.14
CA LYS A 437 -35.25 9.44 -2.94
C LYS A 437 -34.33 8.34 -2.45
N LEU A 438 -33.49 8.60 -1.46
CA LEU A 438 -32.40 7.71 -1.06
C LEU A 438 -32.91 6.33 -0.64
N GLU A 439 -33.91 6.27 0.25
CA GLU A 439 -34.51 5.01 0.70
C GLU A 439 -35.18 4.24 -0.45
N THR A 440 -35.87 4.93 -1.35
CA THR A 440 -36.52 4.30 -2.52
C THR A 440 -35.49 3.68 -3.44
N ILE A 441 -34.40 4.39 -3.74
CA ILE A 441 -33.35 3.88 -4.63
C ILE A 441 -32.50 2.80 -3.94
N GLN A 442 -32.21 2.93 -2.65
CA GLN A 442 -31.53 1.89 -1.86
C GLN A 442 -32.29 0.56 -1.94
N ASN A 443 -33.61 0.60 -1.73
CA ASN A 443 -34.48 -0.58 -1.84
C ASN A 443 -34.54 -1.13 -3.27
N LEU A 444 -34.65 -0.25 -4.28
CA LEU A 444 -34.65 -0.64 -5.70
C LEU A 444 -33.39 -1.41 -6.10
N LEU A 445 -32.23 -1.00 -5.56
CA LEU A 445 -30.94 -1.61 -5.85
C LEU A 445 -30.61 -2.80 -4.95
N GLY A 446 -31.42 -3.09 -3.93
CA GLY A 446 -31.20 -4.18 -2.98
C GLY A 446 -29.98 -3.96 -2.08
N LEU A 447 -29.66 -2.70 -1.76
CA LEU A 447 -28.49 -2.34 -0.96
C LEU A 447 -28.80 -2.40 0.54
N LYS A 448 -27.81 -2.84 1.33
CA LYS A 448 -27.96 -2.94 2.79
C LYS A 448 -27.94 -1.56 3.47
N SER A 449 -27.14 -0.66 2.91
CA SER A 449 -26.85 0.68 3.42
C SER A 449 -26.93 1.70 2.28
N TYR A 450 -27.31 2.94 2.59
CA TYR A 450 -27.18 4.04 1.63
C TYR A 450 -25.73 4.50 1.43
N LEU A 451 -24.79 3.99 2.22
CA LEU A 451 -23.36 4.20 2.05
C LEU A 451 -22.72 3.17 1.11
N ASN A 452 -23.46 2.12 0.71
CA ASN A 452 -22.96 1.14 -0.26
C ASN A 452 -22.52 1.81 -1.56
N PHE A 453 -21.39 1.33 -2.09
CA PHE A 453 -20.82 1.90 -3.31
C PHE A 453 -21.59 1.41 -4.53
N VAL A 454 -22.03 2.36 -5.34
CA VAL A 454 -22.71 2.09 -6.60
C VAL A 454 -21.88 2.63 -7.75
N ASP A 455 -21.98 1.97 -8.89
CA ASP A 455 -21.49 2.48 -10.16
C ASP A 455 -22.65 3.07 -10.97
N THR A 456 -22.30 3.80 -12.03
CA THR A 456 -23.25 4.46 -12.91
C THR A 456 -24.20 3.49 -13.63
N GLU A 457 -23.76 2.27 -13.95
CA GLU A 457 -24.61 1.29 -14.63
C GLU A 457 -25.66 0.72 -13.68
N GLN A 458 -25.28 0.42 -12.44
CA GLN A 458 -26.20 0.02 -11.38
C GLN A 458 -27.23 1.12 -11.11
N LEU A 459 -26.79 2.39 -10.99
CA LEU A 459 -27.67 3.53 -10.67
C LEU A 459 -28.60 3.93 -11.81
N ALA A 460 -28.27 3.61 -13.07
CA ALA A 460 -29.11 3.90 -14.23
C ALA A 460 -30.55 3.34 -14.10
N LYS A 461 -30.74 2.26 -13.31
CA LYS A 461 -32.08 1.69 -13.00
C LYS A 461 -33.02 2.67 -12.31
N SER A 462 -32.49 3.69 -11.66
CA SER A 462 -33.29 4.74 -11.01
C SER A 462 -34.02 5.65 -11.99
N GLY A 463 -33.56 5.71 -13.26
CA GLY A 463 -34.06 6.66 -14.26
C GLY A 463 -33.76 8.14 -13.96
N LEU A 464 -32.95 8.42 -12.92
CA LEU A 464 -32.59 9.79 -12.53
C LEU A 464 -31.52 10.36 -13.46
N SER A 465 -31.60 11.66 -13.70
CA SER A 465 -30.63 12.40 -14.51
C SER A 465 -30.59 13.87 -14.12
N GLY A 466 -29.49 14.53 -14.46
CA GLY A 466 -29.32 15.97 -14.29
C GLY A 466 -28.40 16.56 -15.35
N THR A 467 -28.44 17.88 -15.50
CA THR A 467 -27.48 18.60 -16.35
C THR A 467 -26.15 18.75 -15.63
N ALA A 468 -25.06 18.75 -16.37
CA ALA A 468 -23.72 18.96 -15.82
C ALA A 468 -22.92 19.96 -16.65
N THR A 469 -22.14 20.78 -15.96
CA THR A 469 -21.17 21.71 -16.55
C THR A 469 -19.84 21.57 -15.82
N ILE A 470 -18.74 21.61 -16.58
CA ILE A 470 -17.39 21.60 -16.05
C ILE A 470 -16.77 22.99 -16.23
N HIS A 471 -16.21 23.56 -15.18
CA HIS A 471 -15.46 24.80 -15.19
C HIS A 471 -13.96 24.52 -15.14
N LEU A 472 -13.21 25.05 -16.10
CA LEU A 472 -11.76 24.95 -16.15
C LEU A 472 -11.15 26.19 -15.47
N ASP A 473 -10.67 26.02 -14.24
CA ASP A 473 -9.87 27.04 -13.55
C ASP A 473 -8.41 26.90 -14.00
N ILE A 474 -8.11 27.49 -15.17
CA ILE A 474 -6.81 27.50 -15.82
C ILE A 474 -6.35 28.93 -16.10
N ASP A 475 -5.05 29.21 -15.93
CA ASP A 475 -4.43 30.50 -16.19
C ASP A 475 -4.35 30.82 -17.70
N ASP A 476 -3.95 29.86 -18.52
CA ASP A 476 -3.86 29.97 -19.98
C ASP A 476 -4.72 28.90 -20.68
N LEU A 477 -5.90 29.31 -21.17
CA LEU A 477 -6.81 28.42 -21.91
C LEU A 477 -6.18 27.90 -23.22
N ALA A 478 -5.23 28.62 -23.83
CA ALA A 478 -4.63 28.20 -25.10
C ALA A 478 -3.92 26.84 -25.00
N GLN A 479 -3.47 26.46 -23.80
CA GLN A 479 -2.82 25.19 -23.51
C GLN A 479 -3.73 23.98 -23.68
N VAL A 480 -5.05 24.16 -23.60
CA VAL A 480 -6.03 23.07 -23.71
C VAL A 480 -7.09 23.32 -24.79
N LYS A 481 -7.16 24.54 -25.34
CA LYS A 481 -8.10 24.90 -26.40
C LYS A 481 -7.90 24.06 -27.66
N GLY A 482 -9.00 23.57 -28.23
CA GLY A 482 -9.03 22.67 -29.40
C GLY A 482 -8.79 21.19 -29.05
N GLN A 483 -8.42 20.88 -27.80
CA GLN A 483 -8.36 19.50 -27.32
C GLN A 483 -9.71 19.09 -26.73
N TYR A 484 -9.85 17.81 -26.37
CA TYR A 484 -11.12 17.24 -25.93
C TYR A 484 -11.12 16.89 -24.45
N LEU A 485 -12.21 17.24 -23.77
CA LEU A 485 -12.59 16.66 -22.49
C LEU A 485 -13.48 15.44 -22.76
N THR A 486 -13.12 14.29 -22.18
CA THR A 486 -13.84 13.03 -22.37
C THR A 486 -14.39 12.52 -21.04
N ILE A 487 -15.71 12.31 -20.98
CA ILE A 487 -16.42 11.74 -19.83
C ILE A 487 -16.58 10.24 -20.07
N LYS A 488 -16.13 9.43 -19.12
CA LYS A 488 -16.10 7.97 -19.23
C LYS A 488 -16.85 7.28 -18.09
N ASN A 489 -17.46 6.15 -18.39
CA ASN A 489 -17.95 5.17 -17.42
C ASN A 489 -17.12 3.89 -17.60
N GLY A 490 -16.08 3.71 -16.78
CA GLY A 490 -15.04 2.72 -17.04
C GLY A 490 -14.39 2.96 -18.40
N LYS A 491 -14.34 1.94 -19.26
CA LYS A 491 -13.79 2.05 -20.62
C LYS A 491 -14.74 2.70 -21.63
N LYS A 492 -16.01 2.90 -21.29
CA LYS A 492 -17.01 3.46 -22.20
C LYS A 492 -16.91 4.98 -22.22
N GLU A 493 -16.65 5.55 -23.40
CA GLU A 493 -16.85 6.98 -23.65
C GLU A 493 -18.35 7.30 -23.60
N VAL A 494 -18.75 8.16 -22.67
CA VAL A 494 -20.13 8.62 -22.48
C VAL A 494 -20.35 9.94 -23.23
N LYS A 495 -19.35 10.82 -23.18
CA LYS A 495 -19.38 12.13 -23.84
C LYS A 495 -17.96 12.55 -24.19
N LYS A 496 -17.79 13.22 -25.32
CA LYS A 496 -16.55 13.88 -25.72
C LYS A 496 -16.88 15.28 -26.21
N VAL A 497 -16.23 16.29 -25.64
CA VAL A 497 -16.53 17.70 -25.89
C VAL A 497 -15.24 18.45 -26.16
N GLU A 498 -15.19 19.20 -27.25
CA GLU A 498 -14.06 20.06 -27.58
C GLU A 498 -14.00 21.27 -26.63
N ILE A 499 -12.81 21.59 -26.13
CA ILE A 499 -12.57 22.72 -25.25
C ILE A 499 -12.46 23.98 -26.11
N THR A 500 -13.53 24.77 -26.12
CA THR A 500 -13.60 26.06 -26.82
C THR A 500 -13.60 27.27 -25.88
N GLY A 501 -13.94 27.04 -24.60
CA GLY A 501 -14.03 28.03 -23.52
C GLY A 501 -13.70 27.41 -22.16
N LYS A 502 -13.81 28.20 -21.08
CA LYS A 502 -13.59 27.71 -19.70
C LYS A 502 -14.80 26.97 -19.14
N ASP A 503 -16.00 27.21 -19.67
CA ASP A 503 -17.23 26.56 -19.23
C ASP A 503 -17.68 25.53 -20.28
N ILE A 504 -17.71 24.26 -19.89
CA ILE A 504 -17.98 23.12 -20.77
C ILE A 504 -19.32 22.49 -20.37
N SER A 505 -20.36 22.77 -21.15
CA SER A 505 -21.67 22.15 -20.92
C SER A 505 -21.71 20.72 -21.46
N LEU A 506 -22.05 19.76 -20.60
CA LEU A 506 -22.17 18.35 -20.95
C LEU A 506 -23.59 17.95 -21.35
N GLY A 507 -24.57 18.82 -21.06
CA GLY A 507 -26.00 18.52 -21.17
C GLY A 507 -26.47 17.56 -20.08
N THR A 508 -27.55 16.83 -20.35
CA THR A 508 -28.12 15.86 -19.40
C THR A 508 -27.34 14.55 -19.39
N LEU A 509 -26.97 14.09 -18.20
CA LEU A 509 -26.35 12.80 -17.93
C LEU A 509 -27.18 12.04 -16.88
N PRO A 510 -27.23 10.69 -16.93
CA PRO A 510 -27.77 9.89 -15.83
C PRO A 510 -27.07 10.21 -14.50
N ASN A 511 -27.77 10.03 -13.38
CA ASN A 511 -27.10 10.12 -12.09
C ASN A 511 -25.99 9.05 -12.02
N GLY A 512 -24.84 9.43 -11.47
CA GLY A 512 -23.68 8.56 -11.49
C GLY A 512 -22.39 9.26 -11.13
N ILE A 513 -21.33 8.45 -11.10
CA ILE A 513 -19.94 8.87 -10.96
C ILE A 513 -19.22 8.55 -12.26
N TYR A 514 -18.58 9.55 -12.86
CA TYR A 514 -17.90 9.44 -14.14
C TYR A 514 -16.43 9.81 -13.98
N THR A 515 -15.57 9.17 -14.76
CA THR A 515 -14.16 9.57 -14.89
C THR A 515 -14.05 10.67 -15.93
N ILE A 516 -13.31 11.73 -15.60
CA ILE A 516 -12.98 12.83 -16.48
C ILE A 516 -11.56 12.59 -17.01
N ASP A 517 -11.45 12.41 -18.32
CA ASP A 517 -10.17 12.43 -19.03
C ASP A 517 -9.99 13.81 -19.67
N ALA A 518 -9.13 14.61 -19.06
CA ALA A 518 -8.90 16.00 -19.41
C ALA A 518 -7.43 16.19 -19.81
N PRO A 519 -7.16 17.08 -20.78
CA PRO A 519 -5.80 17.36 -21.19
C PRO A 519 -4.97 18.01 -20.09
N THR A 520 -3.67 17.72 -20.07
CA THR A 520 -2.71 18.25 -19.10
C THR A 520 -1.87 19.42 -19.65
N GLY A 521 -2.24 19.94 -20.83
CA GLY A 521 -1.62 21.10 -21.48
C GLY A 521 -0.65 20.74 -22.61
N LYS A 522 -0.45 21.68 -23.55
CA LYS A 522 0.44 21.52 -24.72
C LYS A 522 1.90 21.71 -24.32
N THR A 523 2.34 22.96 -24.27
CA THR A 523 3.74 23.34 -24.00
C THR A 523 3.98 23.58 -22.51
N ALA A 524 3.00 24.19 -21.82
CA ALA A 524 2.94 24.19 -20.37
C ALA A 524 2.19 22.94 -19.89
N LYS A 525 2.66 22.35 -18.79
CA LYS A 525 2.05 21.17 -18.16
C LYS A 525 1.37 21.53 -16.87
N TYR A 526 0.29 20.82 -16.55
CA TYR A 526 -0.56 21.13 -15.41
C TYR A 526 -0.83 19.89 -14.56
N SER A 527 -0.92 20.09 -13.24
CA SER A 527 -1.53 19.12 -12.36
C SER A 527 -2.99 19.47 -12.12
N LEU A 528 -3.86 18.46 -12.09
CA LEU A 528 -5.28 18.63 -11.87
C LEU A 528 -5.65 18.16 -10.46
N ASP A 529 -6.64 18.83 -9.85
CA ASP A 529 -7.12 18.48 -8.51
C ASP A 529 -8.31 17.50 -8.52
N ASN A 530 -9.03 17.41 -9.64
CA ASN A 530 -10.19 16.54 -9.79
C ASN A 530 -10.21 15.82 -11.15
N TYR A 531 -10.62 14.55 -11.11
CA TYR A 531 -10.76 13.66 -12.27
C TYR A 531 -12.11 12.94 -12.30
N TYR A 532 -13.05 13.33 -11.45
CA TYR A 532 -14.32 12.65 -11.33
C TYR A 532 -15.49 13.63 -11.32
N LEU A 533 -16.55 13.28 -12.05
CA LEU A 533 -17.79 14.04 -12.13
C LEU A 533 -18.90 13.26 -11.42
N ARG A 534 -19.45 13.84 -10.35
CA ARG A 534 -20.68 13.36 -9.70
C ARG A 534 -21.86 14.05 -10.34
N VAL A 535 -22.80 13.26 -10.85
CA VAL A 535 -24.06 13.76 -11.40
C VAL A 535 -25.21 13.34 -10.48
N LYS A 536 -25.91 14.33 -9.94
CA LYS A 536 -27.21 14.22 -9.28
C LYS A 536 -28.30 14.84 -10.15
N GLU A 537 -29.54 14.82 -9.68
CA GLU A 537 -30.65 15.50 -10.36
C GLU A 537 -30.44 17.01 -10.45
N THR A 538 -31.21 17.68 -11.32
CA THR A 538 -31.17 19.14 -11.57
C THR A 538 -29.91 19.60 -12.28
N THR A 539 -29.04 20.40 -11.65
CA THR A 539 -27.84 20.99 -12.24
C THR A 539 -26.63 20.70 -11.38
N ASN A 540 -25.53 20.29 -12.01
CA ASN A 540 -24.29 19.89 -11.35
C ASN A 540 -23.14 20.70 -11.93
N GLU A 541 -22.41 21.39 -11.04
CA GLU A 541 -21.24 22.18 -11.40
C GLU A 541 -19.99 21.48 -10.87
N CYS A 542 -18.98 21.35 -11.72
CA CYS A 542 -17.72 20.71 -11.37
C CYS A 542 -16.56 21.60 -11.82
N THR A 543 -15.78 22.12 -10.88
CA THR A 543 -14.55 22.84 -11.20
C THR A 543 -13.37 21.88 -11.24
N ILE A 544 -12.52 22.02 -12.25
CA ILE A 544 -11.21 21.36 -12.33
C ILE A 544 -10.16 22.47 -12.27
N LYS A 545 -9.33 22.44 -11.23
CA LYS A 545 -8.23 23.38 -11.07
C LYS A 545 -6.98 22.87 -11.77
N TYR A 546 -6.46 23.70 -12.66
CA TYR A 546 -5.22 23.50 -13.38
C TYR A 546 -4.11 24.27 -12.67
N THR A 547 -3.17 23.56 -12.05
CA THR A 547 -2.00 24.17 -11.42
C THR A 547 -0.77 23.97 -12.30
N PRO A 548 -0.15 25.05 -12.83
CA PRO A 548 1.04 24.94 -13.66
C PRO A 548 2.17 24.18 -12.96
N LYS A 549 2.82 23.28 -13.69
CA LYS A 549 3.99 22.51 -13.25
C LYS A 549 5.25 23.14 -13.84
N THR A 550 6.11 23.66 -12.97
CA THR A 550 7.44 24.14 -13.37
C THR A 550 8.47 23.03 -13.40
N MET A 551 8.27 21.98 -12.59
CA MET A 551 9.10 20.78 -12.52
C MET A 551 8.20 19.55 -12.27
N GLY A 552 8.67 18.38 -12.69
CA GLY A 552 8.00 17.11 -12.44
C GLY A 552 8.38 16.54 -11.07
N SER A 553 7.51 15.73 -10.46
CA SER A 553 7.74 15.20 -9.10
C SER A 553 8.99 14.30 -8.96
N ILE A 554 9.55 13.80 -10.08
CA ILE A 554 10.76 12.98 -10.16
C ILE A 554 11.98 13.66 -9.53
N VAL A 555 12.05 15.01 -9.54
CA VAL A 555 13.18 15.75 -8.93
C VAL A 555 13.17 15.69 -7.39
N ASN A 556 12.07 15.27 -6.77
CA ASN A 556 11.94 15.25 -5.32
C ASN A 556 12.88 14.21 -4.67
N GLN A 557 13.38 14.54 -3.48
CA GLN A 557 14.31 13.68 -2.74
C GLN A 557 13.95 13.59 -1.27
N THR A 558 13.93 12.37 -0.74
CA THR A 558 13.71 12.11 0.69
C THR A 558 15.03 11.77 1.36
N ILE A 559 15.29 12.46 2.47
CA ILE A 559 16.38 12.18 3.39
C ILE A 559 15.78 11.40 4.57
N GLN A 560 16.30 10.21 4.86
CA GLN A 560 15.88 9.36 5.96
C GLN A 560 16.84 9.46 7.13
N PHE A 561 16.29 9.60 8.34
CA PHE A 561 17.03 9.62 9.59
C PHE A 561 16.72 8.32 10.34
N LEU A 562 17.73 7.46 10.51
CA LEU A 562 17.59 6.14 11.11
C LEU A 562 18.19 6.10 12.52
N GLY A 563 17.47 5.43 13.42
CA GLY A 563 17.79 5.27 14.83
C GLY A 563 18.40 3.92 15.15
N ILE A 564 18.24 3.49 16.41
CA ILE A 564 18.66 2.15 16.84
C ILE A 564 17.99 1.07 15.97
N GLY A 565 18.76 0.06 15.56
CA GLY A 565 18.27 -1.02 14.69
C GLY A 565 17.86 -0.57 13.28
N ASP A 566 18.33 0.60 12.82
CA ASP A 566 17.95 1.21 11.53
C ASP A 566 16.46 1.57 11.43
N GLY A 567 15.77 1.68 12.57
CA GLY A 567 14.39 2.17 12.60
C GLY A 567 14.31 3.65 12.20
N GLN A 568 13.54 3.97 11.15
CA GLN A 568 13.35 5.36 10.74
C GLN A 568 12.60 6.15 11.80
N PHE A 569 13.22 7.19 12.35
CA PHE A 569 12.59 8.06 13.36
C PHE A 569 12.18 9.42 12.80
N SER A 570 12.77 9.84 11.66
CA SER A 570 12.39 11.06 10.97
C SER A 570 12.69 10.98 9.47
N SER A 571 12.04 11.82 8.68
CA SER A 571 12.32 12.04 7.27
C SER A 571 12.24 13.53 6.92
N ALA A 572 13.00 13.95 5.91
CA ALA A 572 12.90 15.26 5.31
C ALA A 572 12.79 15.12 3.78
N THR A 573 11.62 15.43 3.23
CA THR A 573 11.33 15.33 1.80
C THR A 573 11.43 16.71 1.16
N VAL A 574 12.43 16.88 0.30
CA VAL A 574 12.61 18.04 -0.56
C VAL A 574 11.64 17.91 -1.74
N LYS A 575 10.50 18.59 -1.65
CA LYS A 575 9.47 18.69 -2.70
C LYS A 575 9.80 19.87 -3.61
N LEU A 576 10.79 19.69 -4.48
CA LEU A 576 11.26 20.72 -5.39
C LEU A 576 10.14 21.20 -6.33
N ASP A 577 9.31 20.28 -6.82
CA ASP A 577 8.11 20.56 -7.63
C ASP A 577 7.15 21.56 -6.97
N GLN A 578 7.14 21.63 -5.64
CA GLN A 578 6.28 22.51 -4.85
C GLN A 578 7.04 23.67 -4.19
N GLY A 579 8.37 23.71 -4.27
CA GLY A 579 9.19 24.65 -3.52
C GLY A 579 9.08 24.47 -2.00
N LYS A 580 8.86 23.23 -1.52
CA LYS A 580 8.64 22.93 -0.10
C LYS A 580 9.60 21.87 0.44
N LEU A 581 9.96 21.97 1.72
CA LEU A 581 10.59 20.91 2.50
C LEU A 581 9.58 20.40 3.52
N ALA A 582 9.19 19.14 3.43
CA ALA A 582 8.33 18.49 4.41
C ALA A 582 9.16 17.66 5.37
N VAL A 583 9.14 17.99 6.66
CA VAL A 583 9.85 17.26 7.72
C VAL A 583 8.84 16.52 8.56
N THR A 584 9.04 15.22 8.75
CA THR A 584 8.18 14.38 9.61
C THR A 584 9.04 13.68 10.65
N THR A 585 8.66 13.78 11.92
CA THR A 585 9.31 13.06 13.02
C THR A 585 8.29 12.11 13.64
N ASN A 586 8.62 10.81 13.65
CA ASN A 586 7.67 9.73 13.95
C ASN A 586 7.95 9.00 15.28
N SER A 587 9.10 9.23 15.91
CA SER A 587 9.47 8.54 17.15
C SER A 587 9.93 9.53 18.23
N THR A 588 9.44 9.29 19.45
CA THR A 588 9.88 9.96 20.68
C THR A 588 11.21 9.42 21.20
N THR A 589 11.65 8.26 20.69
CA THR A 589 12.89 7.59 21.09
C THR A 589 13.67 7.10 19.86
N PRO A 590 14.39 7.99 19.16
CA PRO A 590 15.27 7.60 18.06
C PRO A 590 16.34 6.59 18.45
N HIS A 591 17.00 6.80 19.60
CA HIS A 591 18.06 5.93 20.09
C HIS A 591 18.27 6.13 21.60
N ASP A 592 17.82 5.17 22.43
CA ASP A 592 17.83 5.29 23.90
C ASP A 592 19.22 5.53 24.53
N TYR A 593 20.30 5.02 23.93
CA TYR A 593 21.68 5.26 24.41
C TYR A 593 22.18 6.70 24.20
N PHE A 594 21.43 7.52 23.46
CA PHE A 594 21.67 8.96 23.28
C PHE A 594 20.65 9.79 24.07
N ALA A 595 20.31 9.34 25.28
CA ALA A 595 19.41 10.07 26.18
C ALA A 595 19.88 11.51 26.40
N ASP A 596 18.95 12.46 26.29
CA ASP A 596 19.15 13.90 26.55
C ASP A 596 20.25 14.60 25.73
N VAL A 597 20.77 13.96 24.68
CA VAL A 597 21.68 14.56 23.70
C VAL A 597 21.03 14.65 22.33
N VAL A 598 21.41 15.67 21.56
CA VAL A 598 20.97 15.81 20.16
C VAL A 598 21.52 14.64 19.35
N TYR A 599 20.64 13.79 18.86
CA TYR A 599 20.99 12.64 18.03
C TYR A 599 21.00 13.02 16.54
N ALA A 600 20.09 13.90 16.12
CA ALA A 600 20.13 14.52 14.80
C ALA A 600 19.65 15.98 14.84
N LYS A 601 20.14 16.79 13.90
CA LYS A 601 19.71 18.19 13.71
C LYS A 601 19.61 18.48 12.22
N LEU A 602 18.55 19.14 11.80
CA LEU A 602 18.34 19.65 10.45
C LEU A 602 18.22 21.17 10.52
N GLU A 603 19.03 21.87 9.74
CA GLU A 603 18.95 23.31 9.54
C GLU A 603 18.75 23.62 8.07
N VAL A 604 17.82 24.54 7.77
CA VAL A 604 17.63 25.09 6.42
C VAL A 604 18.25 26.47 6.39
N LEU A 605 19.19 26.68 5.48
CA LEU A 605 19.86 27.95 5.27
C LEU A 605 19.38 28.54 3.94
N ASP A 606 19.02 29.82 3.95
CA ASP A 606 18.67 30.55 2.74
C ASP A 606 19.90 30.82 1.85
N THR A 607 19.69 31.52 0.73
CA THR A 607 20.76 31.88 -0.21
C THR A 607 21.83 32.82 0.37
N ASN A 608 21.54 33.51 1.48
CA ASN A 608 22.48 34.37 2.19
C ASN A 608 23.23 33.63 3.31
N GLY A 609 22.91 32.36 3.54
CA GLY A 609 23.45 31.56 4.62
C GLY A 609 22.76 31.77 5.98
N ALA A 610 21.63 32.48 6.02
CA ALA A 610 20.85 32.65 7.24
C ALA A 610 20.02 31.39 7.52
N VAL A 611 20.03 30.91 8.76
CA VAL A 611 19.21 29.77 9.19
C VAL A 611 17.75 30.21 9.28
N VAL A 612 16.90 29.71 8.38
CA VAL A 612 15.46 30.01 8.33
C VAL A 612 14.60 28.94 9.00
N TYR A 613 15.16 27.75 9.25
CA TYR A 613 14.50 26.69 10.00
C TYR A 613 15.52 25.83 10.74
N THR A 614 15.14 25.33 11.91
CA THR A 614 15.94 24.38 12.69
C THR A 614 15.03 23.35 13.34
N LYS A 615 15.35 22.07 13.14
CA LYS A 615 14.78 20.94 13.87
C LYS A 615 15.90 20.22 14.61
N SER A 616 15.82 20.17 15.92
CA SER A 616 16.72 19.38 16.76
C SER A 616 15.95 18.17 17.29
N MET A 617 16.58 17.00 17.22
CA MET A 617 15.98 15.72 17.60
C MET A 617 16.92 15.02 18.58
N THR A 618 16.46 14.80 19.80
CA THR A 618 17.21 14.10 20.85
C THR A 618 17.10 12.58 20.70
N GLY A 619 18.04 11.82 21.26
CA GLY A 619 17.98 10.34 21.21
C GLY A 619 16.81 9.75 22.01
N LYS A 620 16.30 10.50 22.99
CA LYS A 620 15.13 10.17 23.81
C LYS A 620 14.29 11.43 24.09
N ASN A 621 13.02 11.26 24.41
CA ASN A 621 12.06 12.33 24.70
C ASN A 621 11.94 13.34 23.54
N ASN A 622 12.16 12.87 22.31
CA ASN A 622 12.01 13.65 21.10
C ASN A 622 10.53 13.98 20.84
N VAL A 623 10.27 15.10 20.17
CA VAL A 623 8.90 15.52 19.84
C VAL A 623 8.51 14.99 18.46
N VAL A 624 7.43 14.21 18.42
CA VAL A 624 6.75 13.77 17.19
C VAL A 624 5.96 14.94 16.64
N ASP A 625 6.28 15.36 15.42
CA ASP A 625 5.67 16.52 14.77
C ASP A 625 5.85 16.47 13.25
N LYS A 626 5.25 17.45 12.57
CA LYS A 626 5.39 17.70 11.14
C LYS A 626 5.62 19.18 10.92
N ALA A 627 6.46 19.51 9.95
CA ALA A 627 6.72 20.88 9.52
C ALA A 627 6.81 20.96 7.99
N GLU A 628 6.35 22.08 7.43
CA GLU A 628 6.54 22.39 6.02
C GLU A 628 7.19 23.77 5.88
N ILE A 629 8.26 23.85 5.09
CA ILE A 629 9.11 25.04 4.97
C ILE A 629 9.26 25.42 3.49
N ASP A 630 9.12 26.70 3.18
CA ASP A 630 9.41 27.23 1.84
C ASP A 630 10.91 27.14 1.53
N ILE A 631 11.23 26.56 0.38
CA ILE A 631 12.60 26.39 -0.12
C ILE A 631 12.67 26.75 -1.61
N LYS A 632 13.88 27.06 -2.08
CA LYS A 632 14.17 27.22 -3.50
C LYS A 632 15.60 26.77 -3.80
N ALA A 633 15.93 26.63 -5.08
CA ALA A 633 17.29 26.38 -5.48
C ALA A 633 18.26 27.43 -4.92
N GLY A 634 19.44 26.96 -4.50
CA GLY A 634 20.47 27.74 -3.80
C GLY A 634 20.39 27.66 -2.27
N TYR A 635 19.27 27.21 -1.69
CA TYR A 635 19.19 26.95 -0.25
C TYR A 635 20.07 25.76 0.14
N LYS A 636 20.44 25.67 1.42
CA LYS A 636 21.23 24.56 1.95
C LYS A 636 20.51 23.82 3.08
N LEU A 637 20.66 22.50 3.11
CA LEU A 637 20.27 21.65 4.24
C LEU A 637 21.54 21.24 4.97
N ARG A 638 21.77 21.79 6.17
CA ARG A 638 22.86 21.37 7.04
C ARG A 638 22.33 20.37 8.05
N ILE A 639 22.85 19.15 7.99
CA ILE A 639 22.35 18.02 8.77
C ILE A 639 23.47 17.48 9.65
N TYR A 640 23.22 17.48 10.96
CA TYR A 640 24.00 16.71 11.92
C TYR A 640 23.31 15.38 12.19
N HIS A 641 24.08 14.29 12.22
CA HIS A 641 23.64 12.98 12.70
C HIS A 641 24.77 12.36 13.52
N ALA A 642 24.47 11.94 14.75
CA ALA A 642 25.47 11.36 15.66
C ALA A 642 26.13 10.11 15.05
N GLU A 643 25.33 9.31 14.34
CA GLU A 643 25.77 8.13 13.57
C GLU A 643 25.56 8.36 12.06
N PRO A 644 26.48 9.01 11.33
CA PRO A 644 26.25 9.44 9.95
C PRO A 644 26.01 8.29 8.96
N GLY A 645 26.42 7.06 9.29
CA GLY A 645 26.06 5.86 8.51
C GLY A 645 24.56 5.57 8.45
N ARG A 646 23.78 6.11 9.39
CA ARG A 646 22.32 5.99 9.53
C ARG A 646 21.54 7.17 8.93
N LEU A 647 22.21 8.10 8.26
CA LEU A 647 21.59 9.11 7.42
C LEU A 647 21.59 8.61 5.97
N LYS A 648 20.44 8.59 5.30
CA LYS A 648 20.30 8.12 3.92
C LYS A 648 19.58 9.13 3.04
N VAL A 649 19.86 9.12 1.75
CA VAL A 649 19.04 9.81 0.73
C VAL A 649 18.49 8.75 -0.22
N ASN A 650 17.17 8.71 -0.40
CA ASN A 650 16.55 7.66 -1.20
C ASN A 650 17.05 7.69 -2.65
N GLY A 651 17.51 6.53 -3.12
CA GLY A 651 18.03 6.34 -4.47
C GLY A 651 19.37 7.01 -4.75
N ALA A 652 20.09 7.52 -3.74
CA ALA A 652 21.34 8.25 -3.96
C ALA A 652 22.38 8.06 -2.82
N ASN A 653 23.60 7.66 -3.18
CA ASN A 653 24.72 7.52 -2.25
C ASN A 653 25.49 8.84 -2.08
N ILE A 654 24.81 9.87 -1.55
CA ILE A 654 25.34 11.25 -1.47
C ILE A 654 25.60 11.71 -0.04
N VAL A 655 25.57 10.81 0.95
CA VAL A 655 25.90 11.10 2.36
C VAL A 655 27.37 10.75 2.60
N ASP A 656 28.15 11.71 3.12
CA ASP A 656 29.50 11.47 3.62
C ASP A 656 29.39 10.82 5.00
N THR A 657 29.48 9.49 5.03
CA THR A 657 29.36 8.69 6.25
C THR A 657 30.58 8.83 7.17
N SER A 658 31.65 9.49 6.73
CA SER A 658 32.81 9.80 7.57
C SER A 658 32.61 11.06 8.42
N LYS A 659 31.57 11.86 8.13
CA LYS A 659 31.30 13.14 8.80
C LYS A 659 29.94 13.14 9.47
N GLN A 660 29.91 13.54 10.73
CA GLN A 660 28.64 13.74 11.45
C GLN A 660 27.82 14.91 10.88
N ILE A 661 28.45 15.86 10.18
CA ILE A 661 27.77 16.98 9.53
C ILE A 661 27.87 16.83 8.02
N ASN A 662 26.70 16.81 7.37
CA ASN A 662 26.55 16.83 5.92
C ASN A 662 25.78 18.10 5.53
N THR A 663 26.30 18.84 4.54
CA THR A 663 25.59 20.00 3.97
C THR A 663 25.22 19.71 2.53
N PHE A 664 23.93 19.82 2.21
CA PHE A 664 23.39 19.63 0.87
C PHE A 664 22.95 20.96 0.30
N ILE A 665 23.40 21.32 -0.90
CA ILE A 665 22.88 22.43 -1.69
C ILE A 665 21.69 21.92 -2.50
N ILE A 666 20.59 22.66 -2.44
CA ILE A 666 19.39 22.40 -3.22
C ILE A 666 19.59 22.99 -4.62
N THR A 667 19.46 22.17 -5.67
CA THR A 667 19.51 22.59 -7.07
C THR A 667 18.25 22.12 -7.81
N ASN A 668 17.99 22.66 -9.01
CA ASN A 668 16.88 22.19 -9.85
C ASN A 668 17.04 20.73 -10.32
N LYS A 669 18.25 20.16 -10.21
CA LYS A 669 18.56 18.77 -10.58
C LYS A 669 18.58 17.82 -9.37
N GLY A 670 18.38 18.34 -8.16
CA GLY A 670 18.48 17.60 -6.90
C GLY A 670 19.57 18.12 -5.96
N LEU A 671 19.90 17.32 -4.95
CA LEU A 671 20.80 17.64 -3.85
C LEU A 671 22.27 17.41 -4.22
N VAL A 672 23.11 18.36 -3.86
CA VAL A 672 24.57 18.28 -3.98
C VAL A 672 25.21 18.37 -2.59
N ASN A 673 25.90 17.32 -2.18
CA ASN A 673 26.70 17.34 -0.95
C ASN A 673 27.96 18.19 -1.16
N GLU A 674 28.19 19.18 -0.31
CA GLU A 674 29.34 20.09 -0.43
C GLU A 674 30.71 19.39 -0.29
N SER A 675 30.78 18.32 0.51
CA SER A 675 32.01 17.55 0.70
C SER A 675 32.27 16.57 -0.44
N LEU A 676 31.23 15.81 -0.84
CA LEU A 676 31.38 14.78 -1.88
C LEU A 676 31.32 15.35 -3.30
N LYS A 677 30.69 16.51 -3.49
CA LYS A 677 30.48 17.17 -4.79
C LYS A 677 29.87 16.22 -5.84
N ASN A 678 28.88 15.42 -5.44
CA ASN A 678 28.19 14.51 -6.33
C ASN A 678 27.56 15.24 -7.52
N ASN A 679 27.43 14.54 -8.65
CA ASN A 679 26.69 15.05 -9.80
C ASN A 679 25.18 14.85 -9.58
N PRO A 680 24.37 15.93 -9.43
CA PRO A 680 22.93 15.79 -9.25
C PRO A 680 22.24 15.31 -10.54
N GLU A 681 22.83 15.58 -11.70
CA GLU A 681 22.28 15.20 -13.01
C GLU A 681 22.27 13.68 -13.22
N GLU A 682 23.34 12.98 -12.85
CA GLU A 682 23.40 11.51 -12.92
C GLU A 682 22.32 10.81 -12.09
N ASN A 683 22.03 11.35 -10.90
CA ASN A 683 20.95 10.83 -10.06
C ASN A 683 19.58 11.10 -10.69
N LEU A 684 19.37 12.30 -11.26
CA LEU A 684 18.13 12.63 -11.95
C LEU A 684 17.92 11.75 -13.19
N ILE A 685 18.97 11.50 -13.98
CA ILE A 685 18.93 10.59 -15.13
C ILE A 685 18.52 9.18 -14.70
N THR A 686 19.11 8.66 -13.61
CA THR A 686 18.73 7.35 -13.05
C THR A 686 17.24 7.30 -12.74
N LYS A 687 16.71 8.30 -12.04
CA LYS A 687 15.28 8.38 -11.70
C LYS A 687 14.37 8.54 -12.91
N ILE A 688 14.76 9.34 -13.90
CA ILE A 688 14.02 9.48 -15.17
C ILE A 688 13.93 8.11 -15.85
N ASN A 689 15.04 7.39 -15.95
CA ASN A 689 15.05 6.06 -16.57
C ASN A 689 14.18 5.06 -15.79
N GLU A 690 14.23 5.07 -14.46
CA GLU A 690 13.40 4.23 -13.60
C GLU A 690 11.91 4.53 -13.78
N GLU A 691 11.52 5.81 -13.78
CA GLU A 691 10.12 6.21 -13.92
C GLU A 691 9.59 5.94 -15.33
N ALA A 692 10.37 6.23 -16.37
CA ALA A 692 10.02 5.90 -17.74
C ALA A 692 9.86 4.39 -17.94
N ALA A 693 10.73 3.57 -17.33
CA ALA A 693 10.60 2.11 -17.36
C ALA A 693 9.32 1.61 -16.66
N LYS A 694 8.94 2.22 -15.53
CA LYS A 694 7.66 1.89 -14.86
C LYS A 694 6.46 2.24 -15.75
N ILE A 695 6.47 3.40 -16.39
CA ILE A 695 5.41 3.81 -17.32
C ILE A 695 5.33 2.84 -18.49
N GLN A 696 6.47 2.48 -19.11
CA GLN A 696 6.52 1.51 -20.23
C GLN A 696 5.98 0.13 -19.83
N ALA A 697 6.27 -0.33 -18.61
CA ALA A 697 5.75 -1.59 -18.08
C ALA A 697 4.23 -1.53 -17.81
N ASN A 698 3.68 -0.33 -17.60
CA ASN A 698 2.25 -0.10 -17.42
C ASN A 698 1.61 0.37 -18.72
N THR A 699 1.22 -0.59 -19.57
CA THR A 699 0.64 -0.31 -20.89
C THR A 699 -0.58 0.62 -20.86
N SER A 700 -1.34 0.62 -19.76
CA SER A 700 -2.46 1.54 -19.57
C SER A 700 -2.01 3.00 -19.47
N ILE A 701 -0.95 3.29 -18.71
CA ILE A 701 -0.39 4.64 -18.61
C ILE A 701 0.37 4.98 -19.89
N ALA A 702 1.19 4.06 -20.41
CA ALA A 702 1.94 4.27 -21.66
C ALA A 702 1.03 4.63 -22.84
N ASN A 703 -0.20 4.12 -22.90
CA ASN A 703 -1.18 4.44 -23.94
C ASN A 703 -2.14 5.59 -23.59
N ALA A 704 -2.08 6.12 -22.37
CA ALA A 704 -2.93 7.24 -21.97
C ALA A 704 -2.52 8.50 -22.75
N ALA A 705 -3.49 9.17 -23.37
CA ALA A 705 -3.27 10.42 -24.09
C ALA A 705 -2.87 11.56 -23.13
N ASN A 706 -3.52 11.61 -21.96
CA ASN A 706 -3.29 12.58 -20.92
C ASN A 706 -2.74 11.87 -19.68
N SER A 707 -1.51 12.21 -19.26
CA SER A 707 -0.84 11.54 -18.14
C SER A 707 0.10 12.51 -17.44
N GLU A 708 -0.15 12.78 -16.17
CA GLU A 708 0.75 13.62 -15.36
C GLU A 708 2.09 12.93 -15.11
N MET A 709 2.12 11.58 -15.08
CA MET A 709 3.35 10.81 -14.96
C MET A 709 4.25 10.97 -16.20
N LYS A 710 3.67 10.98 -17.41
CA LYS A 710 4.41 11.30 -18.64
C LYS A 710 4.92 12.73 -18.64
N ASP A 711 4.08 13.67 -18.18
CA ASP A 711 4.48 15.08 -18.05
C ASP A 711 5.62 15.25 -17.04
N ASP A 712 5.63 14.48 -15.94
CA ASP A 712 6.71 14.50 -14.96
C ASP A 712 8.04 14.03 -15.55
N VAL A 713 8.03 12.98 -16.39
CA VAL A 713 9.21 12.52 -17.14
C VAL A 713 9.70 13.61 -18.08
N TRP A 714 8.80 14.20 -18.87
CA TRP A 714 9.15 15.26 -19.80
C TRP A 714 9.76 16.47 -19.08
N LEU A 715 9.11 16.98 -18.02
CA LEU A 715 9.58 18.12 -17.22
C LEU A 715 10.94 17.85 -16.56
N ALA A 716 11.18 16.62 -16.10
CA ALA A 716 12.46 16.23 -15.53
C ALA A 716 13.58 16.22 -16.59
N ILE A 717 13.31 15.72 -17.81
CA ILE A 717 14.26 15.77 -18.92
C ILE A 717 14.59 17.22 -19.30
N GLN A 718 13.61 18.14 -19.23
CA GLN A 718 13.85 19.56 -19.52
C GLN A 718 14.89 20.22 -18.59
N GLN A 719 15.14 19.65 -17.40
CA GLN A 719 16.14 20.18 -16.45
C GLN A 719 17.57 19.74 -16.77
N LEU A 720 17.76 18.79 -17.69
CA LEU A 720 19.08 18.24 -18.02
C LEU A 720 19.87 19.17 -18.94
N SER A 721 21.20 19.02 -18.90
CA SER A 721 22.08 19.77 -19.79
C SER A 721 22.21 19.07 -21.15
N GLU A 722 22.53 19.84 -22.19
CA GLU A 722 22.86 19.24 -23.49
C GLU A 722 24.25 18.57 -23.44
N PRO A 723 24.45 17.43 -24.15
CA PRO A 723 23.53 16.79 -25.11
C PRO A 723 22.54 15.78 -24.50
N THR A 724 22.62 15.51 -23.19
CA THR A 724 21.86 14.43 -22.53
C THR A 724 20.35 14.67 -22.57
N LYS A 725 19.93 15.93 -22.47
CA LYS A 725 18.53 16.32 -22.67
C LYS A 725 17.99 15.82 -24.02
N THR A 726 18.64 16.19 -25.12
CA THR A 726 18.23 15.75 -26.47
C THR A 726 18.19 14.23 -26.58
N GLN A 727 19.23 13.54 -26.08
CA GLN A 727 19.29 12.07 -26.11
C GLN A 727 18.14 11.39 -25.37
N LEU A 728 17.72 11.91 -24.21
CA LEU A 728 16.61 11.32 -23.46
C LEU A 728 15.24 11.68 -24.06
N LEU A 729 15.08 12.86 -24.67
CA LEU A 729 13.87 13.19 -25.43
C LEU A 729 13.70 12.23 -26.62
N GLU A 730 14.77 11.93 -27.36
CA GLU A 730 14.75 10.96 -28.45
C GLU A 730 14.45 9.54 -27.94
N LYS A 731 15.13 9.12 -26.86
CA LYS A 731 14.94 7.78 -26.27
C LYS A 731 13.51 7.53 -25.80
N TYR A 732 12.84 8.56 -25.28
CA TYR A 732 11.51 8.45 -24.68
C TYR A 732 10.43 9.16 -25.50
N ALA A 733 10.64 9.37 -26.80
CA ALA A 733 9.71 10.08 -27.68
C ALA A 733 8.28 9.51 -27.63
N GLU A 734 8.12 8.18 -27.52
CA GLU A 734 6.80 7.53 -27.43
C GLU A 734 6.04 7.81 -26.11
N LEU A 735 6.76 8.20 -25.05
CA LEU A 735 6.17 8.58 -23.76
C LEU A 735 5.90 10.07 -23.66
N ILE A 736 6.55 10.88 -24.49
CA ILE A 736 6.44 12.32 -24.45
C ILE A 736 5.21 12.73 -25.24
N PRO A 737 4.34 13.63 -24.71
CA PRO A 737 3.18 14.10 -25.44
C PRO A 737 3.60 14.65 -26.81
N GLU A 738 2.96 14.20 -27.89
CA GLU A 738 3.12 14.83 -29.20
C GLU A 738 2.79 16.32 -29.03
N ILE A 739 3.81 17.16 -29.18
CA ILE A 739 3.59 18.58 -29.27
C ILE A 739 2.97 18.75 -30.66
N GLU A 740 1.65 18.82 -30.75
CA GLU A 740 0.99 19.47 -31.87
C GLU A 740 1.50 20.91 -31.85
N VAL A 741 2.61 21.11 -32.56
CA VAL A 741 3.03 22.41 -33.00
C VAL A 741 1.88 22.84 -33.90
N ALA A 742 0.99 23.70 -33.40
CA ALA A 742 0.12 24.46 -34.28
C ALA A 742 1.01 24.96 -35.42
N GLU A 743 0.65 24.65 -36.67
CA GLU A 743 1.38 25.07 -37.87
C GLU A 743 1.60 26.59 -37.82
N GLU A 744 2.68 27.01 -37.17
CA GLU A 744 3.26 28.35 -37.03
C GLU A 744 4.25 28.37 -35.85
N MET A 745 5.20 27.43 -35.78
CA MET A 745 6.44 27.68 -35.04
C MET A 745 7.64 27.16 -35.82
N GLU A 746 8.42 28.14 -36.30
CA GLU A 746 9.74 27.97 -36.89
C GLU A 746 10.66 27.12 -35.99
N GLU A 747 11.52 26.33 -36.66
CA GLU A 747 12.51 25.42 -36.07
C GLU A 747 13.31 25.99 -34.88
N PRO A 748 13.72 25.16 -33.91
CA PRO A 748 14.54 25.58 -32.79
C PRO A 748 15.91 26.08 -33.28
N TYR A 749 16.11 27.39 -33.19
CA TYR A 749 17.36 28.05 -33.55
C TYR A 749 18.46 27.75 -32.53
N LEU A 750 19.54 27.10 -32.98
CA LEU A 750 20.78 26.92 -32.21
C LEU A 750 21.44 28.28 -31.90
N SER A 751 22.10 28.41 -30.74
CA SER A 751 22.69 29.69 -30.27
C SER A 751 23.78 30.27 -31.17
N ILE A 752 24.30 29.48 -32.11
CA ILE A 752 25.37 29.85 -33.05
C ILE A 752 24.90 29.98 -34.50
N SER A 753 23.61 29.77 -34.79
CA SER A 753 23.11 29.69 -36.16
C SER A 753 22.50 30.99 -36.67
N ILE A 754 22.45 31.13 -37.99
CA ILE A 754 21.73 32.17 -38.73
C ILE A 754 20.81 31.48 -39.73
N THR A 755 19.62 32.03 -40.05
CA THR A 755 18.87 31.65 -41.26
C THR A 755 18.84 32.78 -42.26
N ALA A 756 18.73 32.39 -43.52
CA ALA A 756 18.52 33.28 -44.64
C ALA A 756 17.36 32.73 -45.50
N PRO A 757 16.78 33.54 -46.39
CA PRO A 757 16.01 32.98 -47.49
C PRO A 757 16.91 32.06 -48.33
N SER A 758 16.38 30.91 -48.77
CA SER A 758 17.11 29.98 -49.65
C SER A 758 17.49 30.60 -50.99
N LYS A 759 16.78 31.68 -51.39
CA LYS A 759 16.99 32.43 -52.62
C LYS A 759 17.00 33.94 -52.36
N LEU A 760 18.05 34.62 -52.83
CA LEU A 760 18.15 36.08 -52.79
C LEU A 760 17.75 36.66 -54.16
N SER A 761 16.61 37.33 -54.23
CA SER A 761 16.17 38.03 -55.44
C SER A 761 16.86 39.39 -55.56
N LEU A 762 17.48 39.67 -56.71
CA LEU A 762 18.09 40.97 -57.02
C LEU A 762 17.07 42.11 -57.18
N ALA A 763 15.78 41.79 -57.27
CA ALA A 763 14.69 42.76 -57.28
C ALA A 763 14.29 43.25 -55.86
N LYS A 764 14.77 42.58 -54.80
CA LYS A 764 14.47 42.95 -53.41
C LYS A 764 15.62 43.78 -52.82
N ASP A 765 15.28 44.98 -52.34
CA ASP A 765 16.27 45.90 -51.76
C ASP A 765 16.63 45.59 -50.29
N SER A 766 15.96 44.62 -49.68
CA SER A 766 16.26 44.17 -48.31
C SER A 766 15.84 42.72 -48.08
N PHE A 767 16.49 42.07 -47.12
CA PHE A 767 16.00 40.83 -46.52
C PHE A 767 16.43 40.74 -45.05
N SER A 768 15.73 39.90 -44.30
CA SER A 768 16.02 39.65 -42.88
C SER A 768 16.09 38.16 -42.60
N GLY A 769 16.73 37.81 -41.50
CA GLY A 769 16.77 36.47 -40.93
C GLY A 769 16.90 36.54 -39.40
N LYS A 770 16.98 35.40 -38.73
CA LYS A 770 17.31 35.37 -37.29
C LYS A 770 18.76 34.94 -37.07
N TYR A 771 19.28 35.25 -35.89
CA TYR A 771 20.62 34.87 -35.45
C TYR A 771 20.59 34.37 -34.01
N GLY A 772 21.43 33.39 -33.69
CA GLY A 772 21.54 32.84 -32.34
C GLY A 772 22.21 33.82 -31.36
N ALA A 773 21.98 33.61 -30.07
CA ALA A 773 22.40 34.52 -29.00
C ALA A 773 23.92 34.76 -28.90
N ASP A 774 24.75 33.86 -29.44
CA ASP A 774 26.21 33.98 -29.41
C ASP A 774 26.79 34.76 -30.61
N ILE A 775 25.94 35.15 -31.59
CA ILE A 775 26.34 35.97 -32.73
C ILE A 775 26.18 37.45 -32.42
N VAL A 776 27.25 38.22 -32.60
CA VAL A 776 27.26 39.69 -32.37
C VAL A 776 27.34 40.49 -33.67
N ALA A 777 27.58 39.83 -34.81
CA ALA A 777 27.57 40.45 -36.13
C ALA A 777 27.19 39.44 -37.21
N VAL A 778 26.34 39.85 -38.16
CA VAL A 778 26.04 39.09 -39.38
C VAL A 778 26.50 39.90 -40.59
N LYS A 779 27.23 39.28 -41.51
CA LYS A 779 27.82 39.96 -42.68
C LYS A 779 27.39 39.28 -43.97
N LEU A 780 27.11 40.08 -44.99
CA LEU A 780 26.85 39.65 -46.36
C LEU A 780 28.15 39.75 -47.16
N LEU A 781 28.52 38.68 -47.83
CA LEU A 781 29.69 38.59 -48.69
C LEU A 781 29.25 38.36 -50.13
N ALA A 782 29.95 39.00 -51.07
CA ALA A 782 29.90 38.66 -52.49
C ALA A 782 31.34 38.45 -52.98
N GLU A 783 31.60 37.33 -53.65
CA GLU A 783 32.95 36.94 -54.10
C GLU A 783 33.99 36.95 -52.96
N GLY A 784 33.57 36.49 -51.77
CA GLY A 784 34.41 36.44 -50.57
C GLY A 784 34.75 37.79 -49.93
N ARG A 785 34.17 38.90 -50.41
CA ARG A 785 34.37 40.24 -49.83
C ARG A 785 33.13 40.68 -49.06
N ILE A 786 33.31 41.27 -47.89
CA ILE A 786 32.21 41.84 -47.11
C ILE A 786 31.61 43.02 -47.88
N VAL A 787 30.35 42.89 -48.24
CA VAL A 787 29.56 43.89 -48.96
C VAL A 787 28.71 44.71 -48.00
N GLN A 788 28.23 44.09 -46.93
CA GLN A 788 27.44 44.78 -45.90
C GLN A 788 27.52 44.05 -44.56
N VAL A 789 27.41 44.81 -43.46
CA VAL A 789 27.14 44.29 -42.12
C VAL A 789 25.66 44.53 -41.81
N ALA A 790 24.94 43.51 -41.36
CA ALA A 790 23.52 43.61 -41.06
C ALA A 790 23.25 44.53 -39.87
N THR A 791 22.08 45.15 -39.85
CA THR A 791 21.55 45.78 -38.64
C THR A 791 20.95 44.69 -37.75
N LEU A 792 21.42 44.55 -36.52
CA LEU A 792 20.90 43.58 -35.57
C LEU A 792 19.83 44.20 -34.67
N ASN A 793 18.79 43.42 -34.41
CA ASN A 793 17.83 43.68 -33.34
C ASN A 793 18.05 42.65 -32.22
N PRO A 794 18.59 43.06 -31.06
CA PRO A 794 18.89 42.16 -29.95
C PRO A 794 17.65 41.75 -29.15
N ILE A 795 16.50 42.42 -29.32
CA ILE A 795 15.27 42.13 -28.57
C ILE A 795 14.60 40.86 -29.11
N ASN A 796 14.61 40.68 -30.44
CA ASN A 796 13.93 39.58 -31.12
C ASN A 796 14.90 38.68 -31.92
N HIS A 797 16.21 38.87 -31.75
CA HIS A 797 17.25 38.11 -32.42
C HIS A 797 17.14 38.09 -33.97
N THR A 798 16.70 39.20 -34.59
CA THR A 798 16.65 39.35 -36.06
C THR A 798 17.75 40.23 -36.61
N TYR A 799 18.26 39.93 -37.79
CA TYR A 799 19.17 40.78 -38.55
C TYR A 799 18.53 41.24 -39.85
N THR A 800 18.92 42.41 -40.35
CA THR A 800 18.41 42.96 -41.63
C THR A 800 19.55 43.51 -42.48
N PHE A 801 19.55 43.13 -43.75
CA PHE A 801 20.30 43.82 -44.81
C PHE A 801 19.34 44.72 -45.58
N SER A 802 19.77 45.92 -45.92
CA SER A 802 18.96 46.93 -46.62
C SER A 802 19.80 47.64 -47.67
N ASP A 803 19.17 48.29 -48.63
CA ASP A 803 19.87 49.00 -49.72
C ASP A 803 20.81 48.05 -50.49
N LEU A 804 20.31 46.84 -50.78
CA LEU A 804 21.05 45.79 -51.49
C LEU A 804 21.23 46.11 -52.97
N ILE A 805 20.31 46.86 -53.57
CA ILE A 805 20.40 47.26 -54.98
C ILE A 805 21.64 48.14 -55.21
N SER A 806 21.97 49.02 -54.25
CA SER A 806 23.16 49.88 -54.34
C SER A 806 24.48 49.11 -54.22
N LYS A 807 24.44 47.87 -53.71
CA LYS A 807 25.62 47.02 -53.52
C LYS A 807 26.13 46.36 -54.80
N ARG A 808 25.41 46.49 -55.92
CA ARG A 808 25.80 46.00 -57.26
C ARG A 808 26.17 44.50 -57.30
N ILE A 809 25.49 43.68 -56.50
CA ILE A 809 25.60 42.23 -56.55
C ILE A 809 25.07 41.75 -57.91
N ARG A 810 25.86 40.98 -58.63
CA ARG A 810 25.51 40.43 -59.95
C ARG A 810 24.91 39.05 -59.79
N PHE A 811 24.08 38.65 -60.75
CA PHE A 811 23.52 37.28 -60.81
C PHE A 811 24.60 36.19 -60.86
N THR A 812 25.82 36.53 -61.29
CA THR A 812 26.96 35.61 -61.35
C THR A 812 27.83 35.59 -60.08
N ASP A 813 27.54 36.44 -59.10
CA ASP A 813 28.37 36.52 -57.89
C ASP A 813 28.03 35.36 -56.93
N THR A 814 29.03 34.79 -56.29
CA THR A 814 28.86 33.88 -55.15
C THR A 814 28.55 34.70 -53.92
N VAL A 815 27.34 34.54 -53.37
CA VAL A 815 26.88 35.30 -52.21
C VAL A 815 26.72 34.40 -51.00
N SER A 816 27.25 34.83 -49.87
CA SER A 816 27.08 34.14 -48.60
C SER A 816 26.81 35.11 -47.46
N ILE A 817 26.22 34.60 -46.38
CA ILE A 817 26.09 35.31 -45.12
C ILE A 817 26.86 34.57 -44.03
N ILE A 818 27.50 35.31 -43.13
CA ILE A 818 28.32 34.74 -42.06
C ILE A 818 27.99 35.43 -40.73
N GLY A 819 27.75 34.62 -39.70
CA GLY A 819 27.62 35.06 -38.31
C GLY A 819 28.97 35.01 -37.59
N TYR A 820 29.27 36.03 -36.80
CA TYR A 820 30.51 36.17 -36.04
C TYR A 820 30.25 36.32 -34.54
N ASP A 821 31.12 35.72 -33.72
CA ASP A 821 31.10 35.90 -32.26
C ASP A 821 31.79 37.19 -31.79
N ALA A 822 31.76 37.45 -30.48
CA ALA A 822 32.40 38.61 -29.85
C ALA A 822 33.93 38.68 -30.01
N ARG A 823 34.58 37.58 -30.41
CA ARG A 823 36.02 37.48 -30.66
C ARG A 823 36.37 37.63 -32.15
N GLY A 824 35.36 37.75 -33.01
CA GLY A 824 35.51 37.85 -34.46
C GLY A 824 35.70 36.50 -35.16
N SER A 825 35.42 35.38 -34.48
CA SER A 825 35.43 34.05 -35.08
C SER A 825 34.15 33.78 -35.86
N GLU A 826 34.27 33.09 -37.00
CA GLU A 826 33.14 32.68 -37.84
C GLU A 826 32.40 31.52 -37.17
N MET A 827 31.08 31.67 -36.99
CA MET A 827 30.25 30.72 -36.26
C MET A 827 29.38 29.88 -37.20
N HIS A 828 28.79 30.51 -38.23
CA HIS A 828 27.92 29.84 -39.19
C HIS A 828 27.89 30.62 -40.51
N GLN A 829 28.04 29.91 -41.63
CA GLN A 829 28.00 30.46 -42.99
C GLN A 829 26.88 29.79 -43.79
N LEU A 830 26.08 30.58 -44.49
CA LEU A 830 25.11 30.12 -45.47
C LEU A 830 25.41 30.72 -46.84
N GLU A 831 25.47 29.90 -47.88
CA GLU A 831 25.50 30.36 -49.27
C GLU A 831 24.08 30.61 -49.76
N LEU A 832 23.88 31.69 -50.52
CA LEU A 832 22.59 32.10 -51.06
C LEU A 832 22.56 31.90 -52.57
N GLU A 833 21.51 31.21 -53.06
CA GLU A 833 21.25 31.14 -54.49
C GLU A 833 20.67 32.50 -54.96
N ILE A 834 21.31 33.15 -55.94
CA ILE A 834 20.80 34.42 -56.48
C ILE A 834 19.74 34.13 -57.54
N THR A 835 18.58 34.78 -57.44
CA THR A 835 17.55 34.77 -58.47
C THR A 835 17.37 36.15 -59.07
N GLN A 836 17.00 36.20 -60.36
CA GLN A 836 16.62 37.46 -61.01
C GLN A 836 15.37 38.08 -60.40
#